data_AF-A0AAQ6AA42-F1
#
_entry.id   AF-A0AAQ6AA42-F1
#
_cell.length_a   1.000
_cell.length_b   1.000
_cell.length_c   1.000
_cell.angle_alpha   90.00
_cell.angle_beta   90.00
_cell.angle_gamma   90.00
#
_symmetry.space_group_name_H-M   'P 1'
#
loop_
_entity.id
_entity.type
_entity.pdbx_description
1 polymer ?
#
loop_
_entity_poly.entity_id
_entity_poly.type
_entity_poly.pdbx_seq_one_letter_code
_entity_poly.pdbx_strand_id
1 'polypeptide(L)'
;MRGVGGVRGGTMAADSTLLLSLVEEFVSGLQDSKAKDAAKGVKDGQFTVLQLVEALGLSLTSSQAPTRARGVQLLSEVLKECYGELTEREVEVLIAFYENRLKDHYVITPPVLQGLRALVSLCTTLPPGSAVSMLRSLFQDVHVQGAYVYLRCLVKLISNGVLLLYFPTELKGLGADFVFGFVQSMDGERDPRNLLLAFQIAKSIIHRGYDLGKFTEELFEVTSCYFPIDFTPPPNDPHGITKEELIQELRGVLTGTPKFAEFLLPLIIEKLDSDVPSAKLDSLQTLTACVSQYEHKDLAEFLEGLWASLRREVFQTSSENVESAGLAALTALTSCLSRSVLNSDSEDSLSSFLDLILKDCKHHLCEPDLKLVWPSAKLLQATCCASNRASHIVTAAVMPSLIDQYNSRTQVRTTTDILMFTEFHMSTFFFSILSFQRITKYTSRTFKPSFSQAFGMYSSVSFSVDEVVLACHSLQRIAEQVEDEEETGRCFHDVIIPRLLSLALQAALQGEQLFMWFPFGLFRVVRMAAQTASRAVSLFLDGDVSFLPDNSFPSHIQLLKQGDSWSQSQMVCLLMGCVCSLPRSVEVPQIDQLLSALEEMSCTCSHQLSYTSAAKCFAGLVNKRPPGQLVLLHSCQKAIFVSNSRDESCSLIVMFLFHLQVAKALLLRYHPLFKTLTDKLFSLLDDTDLGPMAADSFSLLMSDFTDVLNRSCHADVRIMYRQRFFSENSAKLVQGFNAATQEKKSNYLKALSNIVNKLPKQVQVTELPALLSLLLEALTCPDQGVQLSTLSCLEPVLINPPPALIQQLEALVNRLLALLCSPAMNVRIVSLRCIHALSSFPVLPFRARVLRALAKPLDDKKRLVRSEAVQARGEWFLLGSPGGR
;
A
#
# COMPACT_ATOMS: atom_id res chain seq x y z
N MET A 1 -39.39 -51.14 20.61
CA MET A 1 -40.28 -51.64 21.68
C MET A 1 -41.02 -50.46 22.30
N ARG A 2 -42.36 -50.54 22.29
CA ARG A 2 -43.40 -49.81 23.06
C ARG A 2 -43.36 -48.28 23.17
N GLY A 3 -44.43 -47.69 22.63
CA GLY A 3 -44.93 -46.34 22.87
C GLY A 3 -46.25 -46.15 22.13
N VAL A 4 -47.35 -46.39 22.82
CA VAL A 4 -48.73 -46.55 22.33
C VAL A 4 -49.28 -45.24 21.73
N GLY A 5 -50.17 -45.39 20.75
CA GLY A 5 -50.79 -44.29 20.00
C GLY A 5 -51.74 -43.42 20.83
N GLY A 6 -51.85 -42.17 20.38
CA GLY A 6 -52.75 -41.16 20.92
C GLY A 6 -53.03 -40.09 19.87
N VAL A 7 -54.27 -40.06 19.38
CA VAL A 7 -55.02 -38.92 18.81
C VAL A 7 -54.31 -38.04 17.75
N ARG A 8 -54.57 -38.29 16.46
CA ARG A 8 -54.26 -37.38 15.33
C ARG A 8 -55.49 -36.95 14.52
N GLY A 9 -56.69 -37.07 15.08
CA GLY A 9 -57.94 -36.66 14.41
C GLY A 9 -58.36 -35.20 14.68
N GLY A 10 -57.91 -34.61 15.79
CA GLY A 10 -58.37 -33.28 16.24
C GLY A 10 -57.47 -32.10 15.82
N THR A 11 -56.20 -32.34 15.50
CA THR A 11 -55.24 -31.28 15.12
C THR A 11 -55.39 -30.82 13.67
N MET A 12 -55.59 -31.75 12.71
CA MET A 12 -55.69 -31.40 11.29
C MET A 12 -56.84 -30.44 10.93
N ALA A 13 -57.98 -30.53 11.63
CA ALA A 13 -59.12 -29.64 11.38
C ALA A 13 -58.84 -28.21 11.88
N ALA A 14 -58.18 -28.08 13.04
CA ALA A 14 -57.80 -26.78 13.61
C ALA A 14 -56.71 -26.10 12.77
N ASP A 15 -55.73 -26.86 12.30
CA ASP A 15 -54.63 -26.36 11.45
C ASP A 15 -55.16 -25.91 10.07
N SER A 16 -56.14 -26.64 9.51
CA SER A 16 -56.81 -26.24 8.26
C SER A 16 -57.66 -24.97 8.40
N THR A 17 -58.34 -24.77 9.54
CA THR A 17 -59.10 -23.54 9.79
C THR A 17 -58.20 -22.33 10.01
N LEU A 18 -57.04 -22.52 10.66
CA LEU A 18 -56.03 -21.48 10.83
C LEU A 18 -55.44 -21.04 9.49
N LEU A 19 -55.11 -21.99 8.61
CA LEU A 19 -54.57 -21.68 7.29
C LEU A 19 -55.54 -20.87 6.42
N LEU A 20 -56.82 -21.25 6.42
CA LEU A 20 -57.86 -20.53 5.67
C LEU A 20 -58.05 -19.10 6.19
N SER A 21 -58.03 -18.88 7.51
CA SER A 21 -58.15 -17.53 8.07
C SER A 21 -56.94 -16.66 7.74
N LEU A 22 -55.72 -17.21 7.78
CA LEU A 22 -54.50 -16.50 7.38
C LEU A 22 -54.55 -16.08 5.90
N VAL A 23 -55.03 -16.97 5.02
CA VAL A 23 -55.20 -16.68 3.59
C VAL A 23 -56.24 -15.60 3.37
N GLU A 24 -57.42 -15.70 3.99
CA GLU A 24 -58.51 -14.73 3.82
C GLU A 24 -58.12 -13.34 4.33
N GLU A 25 -57.54 -13.25 5.52
CA GLU A 25 -57.11 -11.99 6.13
C GLU A 25 -55.99 -11.30 5.33
N PHE A 26 -55.09 -12.06 4.72
CA PHE A 26 -54.06 -11.50 3.84
C PHE A 26 -54.64 -11.09 2.49
N VAL A 27 -55.40 -11.95 1.81
CA VAL A 27 -55.89 -11.69 0.44
C VAL A 27 -56.88 -10.54 0.42
N SER A 28 -57.70 -10.37 1.46
CA SER A 28 -58.59 -9.22 1.63
C SER A 28 -57.87 -7.90 1.88
N GLY A 29 -56.56 -7.92 2.19
CA GLY A 29 -55.75 -6.73 2.47
C GLY A 29 -55.95 -6.18 3.89
N LEU A 30 -56.58 -6.95 4.79
CA LEU A 30 -56.82 -6.52 6.17
C LEU A 30 -55.55 -6.58 7.04
N GLN A 31 -54.70 -7.58 6.84
CA GLN A 31 -53.47 -7.76 7.63
C GLN A 31 -52.29 -8.32 6.82
N ASP A 32 -51.38 -7.45 6.36
CA ASP A 32 -50.16 -7.87 5.63
C ASP A 32 -49.18 -8.68 6.50
N SER A 33 -49.25 -8.53 7.83
CA SER A 33 -48.44 -9.31 8.77
C SER A 33 -48.70 -10.82 8.69
N LYS A 34 -49.87 -11.24 8.18
CA LYS A 34 -50.22 -12.65 8.07
C LYS A 34 -49.34 -13.46 7.13
N ALA A 35 -48.64 -12.82 6.19
CA ALA A 35 -47.62 -13.50 5.40
C ALA A 35 -46.51 -14.11 6.28
N LYS A 36 -46.10 -13.40 7.34
CA LYS A 36 -45.09 -13.91 8.29
C LYS A 36 -45.63 -15.03 9.16
N ASP A 37 -46.90 -14.94 9.57
CA ASP A 37 -47.56 -15.99 10.35
C ASP A 37 -47.72 -17.26 9.51
N ALA A 38 -48.11 -17.13 8.24
CA ALA A 38 -48.19 -18.23 7.28
C ALA A 38 -46.82 -18.87 7.04
N ALA A 39 -45.78 -18.06 6.83
CA ALA A 39 -44.41 -18.55 6.66
C ALA A 39 -43.90 -19.29 7.90
N LYS A 40 -44.22 -18.78 9.09
CA LYS A 40 -43.89 -19.44 10.36
C LYS A 40 -44.65 -20.76 10.50
N GLY A 41 -45.93 -20.81 10.15
CA GLY A 41 -46.73 -22.04 10.18
C GLY A 41 -46.15 -23.13 9.29
N VAL A 42 -45.63 -22.77 8.11
CA VAL A 42 -44.89 -23.72 7.24
C VAL A 42 -43.59 -24.18 7.91
N LYS A 43 -42.75 -23.25 8.39
CA LYS A 43 -41.47 -23.58 9.08
C LYS A 43 -41.64 -24.47 10.31
N ASP A 44 -42.71 -24.23 11.07
CA ASP A 44 -43.02 -24.98 12.29
C ASP A 44 -43.72 -26.33 11.96
N GLY A 45 -43.96 -26.63 10.67
CA GLY A 45 -44.57 -27.88 10.20
C GLY A 45 -46.07 -28.01 10.51
N GLN A 46 -46.78 -26.90 10.75
CA GLN A 46 -48.22 -26.88 11.02
C GLN A 46 -49.03 -27.22 9.76
N PHE A 47 -48.55 -26.79 8.60
CA PHE A 47 -49.09 -27.12 7.28
C PHE A 47 -47.99 -27.05 6.23
N THR A 48 -48.19 -27.74 5.10
CA THR A 48 -47.22 -27.78 4.00
C THR A 48 -47.45 -26.66 2.99
N VAL A 49 -46.46 -26.38 2.14
CA VAL A 49 -46.61 -25.45 1.00
C VAL A 49 -47.73 -25.90 0.06
N LEU A 50 -47.90 -27.21 -0.14
CA LEU A 50 -49.01 -27.76 -0.93
C LEU A 50 -50.37 -27.38 -0.34
N GLN A 51 -50.55 -27.55 0.97
CA GLN A 51 -51.79 -27.18 1.66
C GLN A 51 -52.07 -25.66 1.55
N LEU A 52 -51.04 -24.83 1.61
CA LEU A 52 -51.16 -23.39 1.37
C LEU A 52 -51.62 -23.08 -0.07
N VAL A 53 -51.05 -23.75 -1.08
CA VAL A 53 -51.44 -23.58 -2.49
C VAL A 53 -52.89 -24.02 -2.72
N GLU A 54 -53.33 -25.12 -2.10
CA GLU A 54 -54.72 -25.58 -2.14
C GLU A 54 -55.68 -24.56 -1.51
N ALA A 55 -55.33 -24.03 -0.33
CA ALA A 55 -56.10 -22.99 0.35
C ALA A 55 -56.19 -21.69 -0.47
N LEU A 56 -55.14 -21.36 -1.23
CA LEU A 56 -55.09 -20.21 -2.14
C LEU A 56 -55.90 -20.40 -3.43
N GLY A 57 -56.42 -21.60 -3.72
CA GLY A 57 -57.03 -21.94 -5.01
C GLY A 57 -58.10 -20.98 -5.50
N LEU A 58 -59.03 -20.56 -4.62
CA LEU A 58 -60.09 -19.58 -4.96
C LEU A 58 -59.52 -18.19 -5.26
N SER A 59 -58.49 -17.78 -4.52
CA SER A 59 -57.82 -16.49 -4.70
C SER A 59 -57.01 -16.45 -6.00
N LEU A 60 -56.30 -17.53 -6.32
CA LEU A 60 -55.47 -17.67 -7.52
C LEU A 60 -56.27 -17.80 -8.83
N THR A 61 -57.52 -18.26 -8.73
CA THR A 61 -58.43 -18.44 -9.88
C THR A 61 -59.53 -17.37 -9.97
N SER A 62 -59.48 -16.36 -9.08
CA SER A 62 -60.44 -15.26 -9.06
C SER A 62 -60.47 -14.51 -10.39
N SER A 63 -61.65 -14.05 -10.81
CA SER A 63 -61.82 -13.16 -11.97
C SER A 63 -61.13 -11.79 -11.77
N GLN A 64 -60.97 -11.36 -10.53
CA GLN A 64 -60.36 -10.08 -10.16
C GLN A 64 -58.83 -10.18 -10.14
N ALA A 65 -58.16 -9.44 -11.03
CA ALA A 65 -56.70 -9.41 -11.11
C ALA A 65 -56.00 -9.00 -9.78
N PRO A 66 -56.51 -8.03 -8.99
CA PRO A 66 -55.91 -7.68 -7.70
C PRO A 66 -55.96 -8.84 -6.68
N THR A 67 -57.05 -9.61 -6.66
CA THR A 67 -57.19 -10.79 -5.79
C THR A 67 -56.18 -11.87 -6.18
N ARG A 68 -56.02 -12.13 -7.48
CA ARG A 68 -54.98 -13.04 -7.97
C ARG A 68 -53.59 -12.57 -7.56
N ALA A 69 -53.29 -11.27 -7.73
CA ALA A 69 -51.99 -10.70 -7.37
C ALA A 69 -51.69 -10.88 -5.87
N ARG A 70 -52.67 -10.65 -4.99
CA ARG A 70 -52.51 -10.89 -3.53
C ARG A 70 -52.30 -12.36 -3.21
N GLY A 71 -53.01 -13.27 -3.88
CA GLY A 71 -52.79 -14.71 -3.71
C GLY A 71 -51.37 -15.12 -4.09
N VAL A 72 -50.87 -14.66 -5.23
CA VAL A 72 -49.49 -14.92 -5.68
C VAL A 72 -48.47 -14.24 -4.77
N GLN A 73 -48.78 -13.05 -4.24
CA GLN A 73 -47.91 -12.34 -3.29
C GLN A 73 -47.73 -13.13 -2.00
N LEU A 74 -48.81 -13.68 -1.43
CA LEU A 74 -48.72 -14.50 -0.21
C LEU A 74 -47.82 -15.72 -0.43
N LEU A 75 -48.03 -16.44 -1.54
CA LEU A 75 -47.20 -17.59 -1.89
C LEU A 75 -45.72 -17.21 -2.00
N SER A 76 -45.43 -16.08 -2.64
CA SER A 76 -44.06 -15.61 -2.87
C SER A 76 -43.36 -15.16 -1.57
N GLU A 77 -44.07 -14.51 -0.66
CA GLU A 77 -43.55 -14.13 0.66
C GLU A 77 -43.30 -15.35 1.55
N VAL A 78 -44.16 -16.37 1.48
CA VAL A 78 -43.94 -17.64 2.20
C VAL A 78 -42.71 -18.36 1.63
N LEU A 79 -42.61 -18.51 0.31
CA LEU A 79 -41.47 -19.16 -0.33
C LEU A 79 -40.15 -18.50 0.06
N LYS A 80 -40.08 -17.17 0.06
CA LYS A 80 -38.87 -16.40 0.45
C LYS A 80 -38.34 -16.73 1.85
N GLU A 81 -39.21 -17.20 2.75
CA GLU A 81 -38.86 -17.55 4.11
C GLU A 81 -38.55 -19.05 4.28
N CYS A 82 -39.04 -19.92 3.40
CA CYS A 82 -38.90 -21.37 3.49
C CYS A 82 -37.58 -21.88 2.86
N TYR A 83 -36.47 -21.77 3.59
CA TYR A 83 -35.14 -22.25 3.16
C TYR A 83 -35.00 -23.77 3.30
N GLY A 84 -34.85 -24.49 2.17
CA GLY A 84 -34.36 -25.87 2.13
C GLY A 84 -35.40 -27.01 2.24
N GLU A 85 -36.70 -26.72 2.18
CA GLU A 85 -37.77 -27.72 2.39
C GLU A 85 -38.50 -28.19 1.11
N LEU A 86 -38.19 -27.60 -0.06
CA LEU A 86 -38.87 -27.95 -1.31
C LEU A 86 -38.16 -29.11 -2.04
N THR A 87 -38.97 -30.07 -2.50
CA THR A 87 -38.50 -31.14 -3.39
C THR A 87 -38.32 -30.64 -4.82
N GLU A 88 -37.49 -31.31 -5.62
CA GLU A 88 -37.26 -30.97 -7.03
C GLU A 88 -38.56 -30.90 -7.84
N ARG A 89 -39.51 -31.81 -7.57
CA ARG A 89 -40.81 -31.85 -8.24
C ARG A 89 -41.70 -30.66 -7.88
N GLU A 90 -41.66 -30.21 -6.63
CA GLU A 90 -42.40 -29.02 -6.19
C GLU A 90 -41.81 -27.77 -6.83
N VAL A 91 -40.48 -27.67 -6.94
CA VAL A 91 -39.81 -26.57 -7.63
C VAL A 91 -40.20 -26.51 -9.11
N GLU A 92 -40.21 -27.65 -9.82
CA GLU A 92 -40.63 -27.74 -11.22
C GLU A 92 -42.07 -27.22 -11.43
N VAL A 93 -43.01 -27.64 -10.59
CA VAL A 93 -44.42 -27.22 -10.67
C VAL A 93 -44.57 -25.73 -10.33
N LEU A 94 -43.85 -25.24 -9.32
CA LEU A 94 -43.88 -23.83 -8.93
C LEU A 94 -43.30 -22.94 -10.03
N ILE A 95 -42.19 -23.33 -10.67
CA ILE A 95 -41.61 -22.60 -11.80
C ILE A 95 -42.63 -22.51 -12.95
N ALA A 96 -43.20 -23.64 -13.37
CA ALA A 96 -44.20 -23.66 -14.44
C ALA A 96 -45.44 -22.81 -14.10
N PHE A 97 -45.87 -22.82 -12.83
CA PHE A 97 -46.95 -21.96 -12.35
C PHE A 97 -46.59 -20.47 -12.49
N TYR A 98 -45.42 -20.05 -12.01
CA TYR A 98 -44.98 -18.66 -12.07
C TYR A 98 -44.76 -18.19 -13.52
N GLU A 99 -44.16 -18.99 -14.38
CA GLU A 99 -44.00 -18.70 -15.81
C GLU A 99 -45.36 -18.47 -16.50
N ASN A 100 -46.36 -19.31 -16.21
CA ASN A 100 -47.71 -19.11 -16.74
C ASN A 100 -48.35 -17.82 -16.21
N ARG A 101 -48.06 -17.43 -14.97
CA ARG A 101 -48.59 -16.20 -14.36
C ARG A 101 -47.90 -14.92 -14.86
N LEU A 102 -46.72 -15.01 -15.48
CA LEU A 102 -46.12 -13.85 -16.19
C LEU A 102 -47.00 -13.38 -17.36
N LYS A 103 -47.76 -14.29 -17.96
CA LYS A 103 -48.66 -14.02 -19.12
C LYS A 103 -50.03 -13.46 -18.72
N ASP A 104 -50.28 -13.31 -17.41
CA ASP A 104 -51.52 -12.75 -16.86
C ASP A 104 -51.45 -11.20 -16.86
N HIS A 105 -52.41 -10.55 -16.20
CA HIS A 105 -52.47 -9.11 -16.03
C HIS A 105 -51.24 -8.55 -15.29
N TYR A 106 -50.70 -7.41 -15.75
CA TYR A 106 -49.43 -6.81 -15.29
C TYR A 106 -49.30 -6.59 -13.77
N VAL A 107 -50.41 -6.49 -13.03
CA VAL A 107 -50.43 -6.35 -11.56
C VAL A 107 -49.89 -7.59 -10.85
N ILE A 108 -49.89 -8.74 -11.53
CA ILE A 108 -49.42 -10.03 -11.01
C ILE A 108 -47.91 -10.22 -11.26
N THR A 109 -47.32 -9.49 -12.21
CA THR A 109 -45.89 -9.60 -12.53
C THR A 109 -44.96 -9.34 -11.33
N PRO A 110 -45.17 -8.30 -10.48
CA PRO A 110 -44.32 -8.08 -9.31
C PRO A 110 -44.23 -9.27 -8.33
N PRO A 111 -45.34 -9.83 -7.81
CA PRO A 111 -45.26 -10.98 -6.93
C PRO A 111 -44.72 -12.23 -7.65
N VAL A 112 -45.00 -12.41 -8.94
CA VAL A 112 -44.41 -13.52 -9.72
C VAL A 112 -42.88 -13.44 -9.75
N LEU A 113 -42.32 -12.27 -10.05
CA LEU A 113 -40.86 -12.08 -10.07
C LEU A 113 -40.25 -12.27 -8.68
N GLN A 114 -40.94 -11.89 -7.61
CA GLN A 114 -40.49 -12.18 -6.24
C GLN A 114 -40.44 -13.68 -5.95
N GLY A 115 -41.46 -14.43 -6.38
CA GLY A 115 -41.50 -15.88 -6.25
C GLY A 115 -40.40 -16.59 -7.04
N LEU A 116 -40.21 -16.22 -8.31
CA LEU A 116 -39.11 -16.76 -9.13
C LEU A 116 -37.74 -16.45 -8.52
N ARG A 117 -37.53 -15.23 -8.02
CA ARG A 117 -36.30 -14.88 -7.29
C ARG A 117 -36.11 -15.74 -6.05
N ALA A 118 -37.17 -15.98 -5.26
CA ALA A 118 -37.09 -16.84 -4.10
C ALA A 118 -36.63 -18.23 -4.52
N LEU A 119 -37.27 -18.86 -5.51
CA LEU A 119 -36.89 -20.19 -6.02
C LEU A 119 -35.43 -20.26 -6.46
N VAL A 120 -34.96 -19.27 -7.22
CA VAL A 120 -33.55 -19.18 -7.64
C VAL A 120 -32.61 -19.01 -6.44
N SER A 121 -32.96 -18.21 -5.44
CA SER A 121 -32.09 -18.00 -4.27
C SER A 121 -32.07 -19.15 -3.27
N LEU A 122 -33.11 -20.00 -3.26
CA LEU A 122 -33.32 -21.04 -2.25
C LEU A 122 -32.84 -22.42 -2.71
N CYS A 123 -32.90 -22.71 -4.01
CA CYS A 123 -32.54 -24.01 -4.55
C CYS A 123 -31.04 -24.09 -4.86
N THR A 124 -30.35 -25.07 -4.28
CA THR A 124 -28.95 -25.40 -4.63
C THR A 124 -28.85 -26.09 -5.99
N THR A 125 -29.93 -26.73 -6.45
CA THR A 125 -30.06 -27.37 -7.76
C THR A 125 -31.47 -27.14 -8.31
N LEU A 126 -31.57 -26.52 -9.48
CA LEU A 126 -32.81 -26.41 -10.25
C LEU A 126 -33.04 -27.70 -11.06
N PRO A 127 -34.31 -28.09 -11.32
CA PRO A 127 -34.61 -29.21 -12.22
C PRO A 127 -34.06 -28.93 -13.63
N PRO A 128 -33.56 -29.95 -14.36
CA PRO A 128 -32.97 -29.77 -15.68
C PRO A 128 -33.87 -29.01 -16.65
N GLY A 129 -33.33 -28.03 -17.38
CA GLY A 129 -34.06 -27.21 -18.34
C GLY A 129 -34.88 -26.06 -17.74
N SER A 130 -35.12 -26.05 -16.43
CA SER A 130 -35.89 -24.98 -15.77
C SER A 130 -35.18 -23.64 -15.84
N ALA A 131 -33.86 -23.62 -15.74
CA ALA A 131 -33.06 -22.39 -15.88
C ALA A 131 -33.26 -21.72 -17.25
N VAL A 132 -33.25 -22.53 -18.32
CA VAL A 132 -33.47 -22.09 -19.70
C VAL A 132 -34.90 -21.59 -19.90
N SER A 133 -35.88 -22.35 -19.39
CA SER A 133 -37.31 -21.98 -19.47
C SER A 133 -37.57 -20.64 -18.79
N MET A 134 -37.09 -20.46 -17.56
CA MET A 134 -37.30 -19.23 -16.79
C MET A 134 -36.72 -18.02 -17.51
N LEU A 135 -35.48 -18.09 -17.99
CA LEU A 135 -34.86 -16.97 -18.70
C LEU A 135 -35.60 -16.64 -19.99
N ARG A 136 -36.03 -17.65 -20.75
CA ARG A 136 -36.82 -17.43 -21.96
C ARG A 136 -38.14 -16.73 -21.64
N SER A 137 -38.87 -17.19 -20.64
CA SER A 137 -40.13 -16.56 -20.22
C SER A 137 -39.92 -15.15 -19.68
N LEU A 138 -38.83 -14.89 -18.95
CA LEU A 138 -38.51 -13.54 -18.49
C LEU A 138 -38.26 -12.58 -19.66
N PHE A 139 -37.50 -12.98 -20.67
CA PHE A 139 -37.22 -12.11 -21.81
C PHE A 139 -38.39 -11.97 -22.79
N GLN A 140 -39.23 -13.00 -22.93
CA GLN A 140 -40.37 -12.99 -23.86
C GLN A 140 -41.62 -12.35 -23.25
N ASP A 141 -41.93 -12.65 -22.00
CA ASP A 141 -43.22 -12.31 -21.38
C ASP A 141 -43.16 -11.02 -20.54
N VAL A 142 -41.95 -10.49 -20.23
CA VAL A 142 -41.78 -9.26 -19.44
C VAL A 142 -41.13 -8.14 -20.24
N HIS A 143 -41.86 -7.03 -20.43
CA HIS A 143 -41.30 -5.83 -21.03
C HIS A 143 -40.47 -5.04 -20.01
N VAL A 144 -39.15 -5.29 -19.96
CA VAL A 144 -38.24 -4.78 -18.93
C VAL A 144 -38.17 -3.24 -18.93
N GLN A 145 -38.11 -2.60 -20.10
CA GLN A 145 -37.93 -1.14 -20.22
C GLN A 145 -39.12 -0.37 -19.65
N GLY A 146 -40.34 -0.84 -19.90
CA GLY A 146 -41.57 -0.23 -19.36
C GLY A 146 -41.85 -0.56 -17.90
N ALA A 147 -41.04 -1.41 -17.26
CA ALA A 147 -41.26 -1.84 -15.88
C ALA A 147 -40.67 -0.84 -14.86
N TYR A 148 -41.25 -0.82 -13.66
CA TYR A 148 -40.71 -0.03 -12.55
C TYR A 148 -39.27 -0.44 -12.21
N VAL A 149 -38.47 0.50 -11.70
CA VAL A 149 -37.05 0.31 -11.33
C VAL A 149 -36.81 -0.98 -10.54
N TYR A 150 -37.66 -1.25 -9.55
CA TYR A 150 -37.60 -2.45 -8.71
C TYR A 150 -37.80 -3.76 -9.51
N LEU A 151 -38.70 -3.77 -10.49
CA LEU A 151 -38.96 -4.95 -11.31
C LEU A 151 -37.79 -5.24 -12.26
N ARG A 152 -37.20 -4.19 -12.83
CA ARG A 152 -35.97 -4.28 -13.63
C ARG A 152 -34.83 -4.88 -12.81
N CYS A 153 -34.73 -4.48 -11.54
CA CYS A 153 -33.78 -5.06 -10.59
C CYS A 153 -34.03 -6.56 -10.36
N LEU A 154 -35.29 -6.97 -10.15
CA LEU A 154 -35.64 -8.38 -9.95
C LEU A 154 -35.29 -9.24 -11.16
N VAL A 155 -35.62 -8.81 -12.38
CA VAL A 155 -35.26 -9.56 -13.61
C VAL A 155 -33.74 -9.76 -13.70
N LYS A 156 -32.96 -8.71 -13.41
CA LYS A 156 -31.49 -8.77 -13.40
C LYS A 156 -30.95 -9.67 -12.28
N LEU A 157 -31.50 -9.61 -11.07
CA LEU A 157 -31.11 -10.48 -9.97
C LEU A 157 -31.42 -11.95 -10.24
N ILE A 158 -32.58 -12.24 -10.85
CA ILE A 158 -32.94 -13.60 -11.26
C ILE A 158 -31.95 -14.07 -12.33
N SER A 159 -31.71 -13.26 -13.36
CA SER A 159 -30.78 -13.60 -14.44
C SER A 159 -29.36 -13.85 -13.91
N ASN A 160 -28.86 -12.97 -13.04
CA ASN A 160 -27.56 -13.12 -12.40
C ASN A 160 -27.51 -14.35 -11.49
N GLY A 161 -28.56 -14.58 -10.69
CA GLY A 161 -28.67 -15.78 -9.85
C GLY A 161 -28.63 -17.07 -10.67
N VAL A 162 -29.44 -17.16 -11.73
CA VAL A 162 -29.44 -18.30 -12.65
C VAL A 162 -28.07 -18.52 -13.29
N LEU A 163 -27.38 -17.44 -13.67
CA LEU A 163 -26.01 -17.51 -14.21
C LEU A 163 -24.96 -17.93 -13.17
N LEU A 164 -25.12 -17.52 -11.91
CA LEU A 164 -24.21 -17.82 -10.81
C LEU A 164 -24.39 -19.24 -10.25
N LEU A 165 -25.60 -19.84 -10.33
CA LEU A 165 -25.94 -21.17 -9.80
C LEU A 165 -25.36 -22.37 -10.57
N TYR A 166 -24.40 -22.17 -11.49
CA TYR A 166 -23.62 -23.23 -12.14
C TYR A 166 -24.39 -24.21 -13.06
N PHE A 167 -25.27 -23.73 -13.95
CA PHE A 167 -25.78 -24.52 -15.11
C PHE A 167 -25.17 -24.08 -16.48
N PRO A 168 -23.84 -24.09 -16.66
CA PRO A 168 -23.22 -23.57 -17.87
C PRO A 168 -23.54 -24.41 -19.12
N THR A 169 -23.82 -25.70 -18.98
CA THR A 169 -24.13 -26.59 -20.10
C THR A 169 -25.50 -26.29 -20.71
N GLU A 170 -26.53 -26.10 -19.87
CA GLU A 170 -27.89 -25.82 -20.34
C GLU A 170 -28.02 -24.43 -20.95
N LEU A 171 -27.45 -23.42 -20.28
CA LEU A 171 -27.53 -22.04 -20.75
C LEU A 171 -26.68 -21.79 -22.00
N LYS A 172 -25.55 -22.49 -22.17
CA LYS A 172 -24.81 -22.43 -23.44
C LYS A 172 -25.60 -23.03 -24.60
N GLY A 173 -26.53 -23.94 -24.33
CA GLY A 173 -27.46 -24.49 -25.33
C GLY A 173 -28.44 -23.46 -25.92
N LEU A 174 -28.69 -22.33 -25.24
CA LEU A 174 -29.46 -21.21 -25.81
C LEU A 174 -28.69 -20.45 -26.90
N GLY A 175 -27.36 -20.58 -26.94
CA GLY A 175 -26.52 -19.88 -27.90
C GLY A 175 -26.76 -18.37 -27.92
N ALA A 176 -26.77 -17.81 -29.12
CA ALA A 176 -26.91 -16.37 -29.36
C ALA A 176 -28.27 -15.77 -28.90
N ASP A 177 -29.33 -16.59 -28.78
CA ASP A 177 -30.65 -16.10 -28.33
C ASP A 177 -30.62 -15.58 -26.88
N PHE A 178 -29.74 -16.15 -26.04
CA PHE A 178 -29.55 -15.65 -24.69
C PHE A 178 -28.94 -14.24 -24.69
N VAL A 179 -27.93 -14.02 -25.54
CA VAL A 179 -27.27 -12.71 -25.68
C VAL A 179 -28.25 -11.68 -26.19
N PHE A 180 -29.07 -12.04 -27.20
CA PHE A 180 -30.13 -11.17 -27.70
C PHE A 180 -31.13 -10.76 -26.60
N GLY A 181 -31.66 -11.73 -25.84
CA GLY A 181 -32.58 -11.44 -24.74
C GLY A 181 -31.96 -10.56 -23.65
N PHE A 182 -30.67 -10.78 -23.35
CA PHE A 182 -29.93 -9.93 -22.43
C PHE A 182 -29.76 -8.49 -22.95
N VAL A 183 -29.32 -8.31 -24.20
CA VAL A 183 -29.17 -6.99 -24.84
C VAL A 183 -30.49 -6.23 -24.76
N GLN A 184 -31.61 -6.87 -25.11
CA GLN A 184 -32.94 -6.28 -24.97
C GLN A 184 -33.28 -5.92 -23.52
N SER A 185 -32.87 -6.72 -22.53
CA SER A 185 -33.17 -6.42 -21.11
C SER A 185 -32.32 -5.29 -20.52
N MET A 186 -31.16 -5.02 -21.11
CA MET A 186 -30.21 -4.01 -20.65
C MET A 186 -30.46 -2.64 -21.30
N ASP A 187 -30.97 -2.63 -22.53
CA ASP A 187 -31.16 -1.43 -23.33
C ASP A 187 -31.84 -0.28 -22.56
N GLY A 188 -31.19 0.88 -22.57
CA GLY A 188 -31.67 2.11 -21.93
C GLY A 188 -31.71 2.11 -20.39
N GLU A 189 -31.01 1.21 -19.69
CA GLU A 189 -30.96 1.25 -18.22
C GLU A 189 -30.25 2.51 -17.70
N ARG A 190 -30.81 3.14 -16.66
CA ARG A 190 -30.30 4.40 -16.09
C ARG A 190 -30.06 4.33 -14.58
N ASP A 191 -30.63 3.34 -13.90
CA ASP A 191 -30.43 3.18 -12.46
C ASP A 191 -29.05 2.51 -12.21
N PRO A 192 -28.15 3.13 -11.42
CA PRO A 192 -26.79 2.62 -11.22
C PRO A 192 -26.76 1.24 -10.57
N ARG A 193 -27.76 0.87 -9.75
CA ARG A 193 -27.85 -0.46 -9.12
C ARG A 193 -28.15 -1.54 -10.15
N ASN A 194 -29.07 -1.22 -11.06
CA ASN A 194 -29.43 -2.12 -12.14
C ASN A 194 -28.30 -2.20 -13.18
N LEU A 195 -27.61 -1.09 -13.42
CA LEU A 195 -26.49 -1.03 -14.35
C LEU A 195 -25.32 -1.89 -13.87
N LEU A 196 -25.00 -1.83 -12.57
CA LEU A 196 -23.98 -2.70 -11.96
C LEU A 196 -24.30 -4.18 -12.17
N LEU A 197 -25.55 -4.59 -11.89
CA LEU A 197 -26.00 -5.96 -12.13
C LEU A 197 -25.94 -6.34 -13.62
N ALA A 198 -26.29 -5.42 -14.52
CA ALA A 198 -26.22 -5.66 -15.96
C ALA A 198 -24.77 -5.89 -16.42
N PHE A 199 -23.82 -5.07 -15.95
CA PHE A 199 -22.40 -5.27 -16.26
C PHE A 199 -21.87 -6.60 -15.70
N GLN A 200 -22.26 -7.00 -14.49
CA GLN A 200 -21.90 -8.31 -13.94
C GLN A 200 -22.42 -9.48 -14.78
N ILE A 201 -23.63 -9.36 -15.32
CA ILE A 201 -24.21 -10.35 -16.24
C ILE A 201 -23.43 -10.37 -17.56
N ALA A 202 -23.21 -9.21 -18.19
CA ALA A 202 -22.47 -9.10 -19.45
C ALA A 202 -21.04 -9.68 -19.32
N LYS A 203 -20.35 -9.36 -18.23
CA LYS A 203 -19.03 -9.90 -17.90
C LYS A 203 -19.06 -11.41 -17.72
N SER A 204 -20.10 -11.94 -17.09
CA SER A 204 -20.30 -13.39 -16.93
C SER A 204 -20.57 -14.08 -18.27
N ILE A 205 -21.35 -13.47 -19.17
CA ILE A 205 -21.57 -13.96 -20.54
C ILE A 205 -20.22 -14.11 -21.26
N ILE A 206 -19.39 -13.08 -21.19
CA ILE A 206 -18.10 -13.04 -21.89
C ILE A 206 -17.10 -14.03 -21.28
N HIS A 207 -16.79 -13.91 -19.99
CA HIS A 207 -15.74 -14.73 -19.35
C HIS A 207 -16.09 -16.23 -19.26
N ARG A 208 -17.37 -16.60 -19.25
CA ARG A 208 -17.79 -18.00 -19.25
C ARG A 208 -17.83 -18.60 -20.66
N GLY A 209 -17.55 -17.81 -21.70
CA GLY A 209 -17.50 -18.25 -23.09
C GLY A 209 -18.87 -18.68 -23.61
N TYR A 210 -19.88 -17.84 -23.44
CA TYR A 210 -21.16 -17.98 -24.15
C TYR A 210 -20.99 -17.60 -25.62
N ASP A 211 -21.77 -18.21 -26.50
CA ASP A 211 -21.75 -17.88 -27.92
C ASP A 211 -22.46 -16.54 -28.17
N LEU A 212 -21.67 -15.52 -28.52
CA LEU A 212 -22.18 -14.20 -28.88
C LEU A 212 -22.86 -14.19 -30.26
N GLY A 213 -22.48 -15.13 -31.14
CA GLY A 213 -22.97 -15.21 -32.51
C GLY A 213 -22.91 -13.86 -33.24
N LYS A 214 -23.99 -13.56 -33.97
CA LYS A 214 -24.17 -12.30 -34.70
C LYS A 214 -24.40 -11.07 -33.81
N PHE A 215 -24.65 -11.26 -32.51
CA PHE A 215 -24.99 -10.18 -31.57
C PHE A 215 -23.77 -9.59 -30.86
N THR A 216 -22.57 -9.81 -31.42
CA THR A 216 -21.32 -9.34 -30.81
C THR A 216 -21.27 -7.81 -30.81
N GLU A 217 -21.63 -7.19 -31.92
CA GLU A 217 -21.68 -5.73 -32.07
C GLU A 217 -22.76 -5.13 -31.14
N GLU A 218 -23.98 -5.68 -31.14
CA GLU A 218 -25.08 -5.18 -30.32
C GLU A 218 -24.80 -5.30 -28.81
N LEU A 219 -24.10 -6.37 -28.38
CA LEU A 219 -23.63 -6.49 -27.00
C LEU A 219 -22.57 -5.44 -26.66
N PHE A 220 -21.68 -5.13 -27.60
CA PHE A 220 -20.71 -4.05 -27.43
C PHE A 220 -21.42 -2.69 -27.38
N GLU A 221 -22.35 -2.39 -28.29
CA GLU A 221 -23.06 -1.12 -28.34
C GLU A 221 -23.86 -0.83 -27.06
N VAL A 222 -24.64 -1.82 -26.59
CA VAL A 222 -25.48 -1.66 -25.39
C VAL A 222 -24.64 -1.45 -24.13
N THR A 223 -23.38 -1.91 -24.10
CA THR A 223 -22.47 -1.76 -22.95
C THR A 223 -21.57 -0.53 -23.06
N SER A 224 -21.01 -0.27 -24.25
CA SER A 224 -20.07 0.82 -24.50
C SER A 224 -20.69 2.21 -24.51
N CYS A 225 -22.00 2.33 -24.72
CA CYS A 225 -22.70 3.62 -24.66
C CYS A 225 -22.61 4.32 -23.28
N TYR A 226 -22.23 3.58 -22.23
CA TYR A 226 -21.97 4.10 -20.88
C TYR A 226 -20.53 4.58 -20.67
N PHE A 227 -19.67 4.54 -21.70
CA PHE A 227 -18.26 4.91 -21.60
C PHE A 227 -17.98 6.35 -22.09
N PRO A 228 -17.34 7.22 -21.28
CA PRO A 228 -16.97 7.02 -19.88
C PRO A 228 -18.16 7.15 -18.94
N ILE A 229 -18.07 6.55 -17.75
CA ILE A 229 -19.14 6.62 -16.75
C ILE A 229 -19.24 8.05 -16.20
N ASP A 230 -20.35 8.72 -16.49
CA ASP A 230 -20.70 10.02 -15.92
C ASP A 230 -21.73 9.87 -14.79
N PHE A 231 -21.27 9.35 -13.65
CA PHE A 231 -22.08 9.15 -12.45
C PHE A 231 -21.46 9.87 -11.25
N THR A 232 -22.29 10.58 -10.48
CA THR A 232 -21.91 11.17 -9.20
C THR A 232 -22.83 10.63 -8.11
N PRO A 233 -22.31 9.89 -7.10
CA PRO A 233 -23.14 9.30 -6.06
C PRO A 233 -23.78 10.38 -5.18
N PRO A 234 -25.04 10.21 -4.74
CA PRO A 234 -25.67 11.10 -3.77
C PRO A 234 -24.91 11.12 -2.43
N PRO A 235 -24.79 12.27 -1.74
CA PRO A 235 -24.01 12.40 -0.50
C PRO A 235 -24.52 11.56 0.70
N ASN A 236 -25.71 10.96 0.60
CA ASN A 236 -26.30 10.07 1.60
C ASN A 236 -26.89 8.81 0.93
N ASP A 237 -26.17 8.18 -0.01
CA ASP A 237 -26.67 6.96 -0.66
C ASP A 237 -26.75 5.79 0.35
N PRO A 238 -27.94 5.29 0.71
CA PRO A 238 -28.10 4.15 1.62
C PRO A 238 -27.56 2.83 1.04
N HIS A 239 -27.29 2.77 -0.27
CA HIS A 239 -26.83 1.57 -0.96
C HIS A 239 -25.32 1.57 -1.26
N GLY A 240 -24.67 2.73 -1.22
CA GLY A 240 -23.22 2.87 -1.28
C GLY A 240 -22.56 2.55 -2.63
N ILE A 241 -23.28 2.63 -3.76
CA ILE A 241 -22.67 2.34 -5.07
C ILE A 241 -21.74 3.47 -5.46
N THR A 242 -20.50 3.13 -5.80
CA THR A 242 -19.49 4.10 -6.18
C THR A 242 -19.34 4.23 -7.70
N LYS A 243 -18.89 5.41 -8.15
CA LYS A 243 -18.50 5.63 -9.56
C LYS A 243 -17.43 4.64 -10.01
N GLU A 244 -16.46 4.37 -9.15
CA GLU A 244 -15.34 3.46 -9.44
C GLU A 244 -15.82 2.02 -9.66
N GLU A 245 -16.78 1.52 -8.87
CA GLU A 245 -17.35 0.18 -9.07
C GLU A 245 -17.99 0.02 -10.45
N LEU A 246 -18.74 1.02 -10.92
CA LEU A 246 -19.33 1.00 -12.27
C LEU A 246 -18.27 1.02 -13.36
N ILE A 247 -17.21 1.84 -13.21
CA ILE A 247 -16.10 1.90 -14.15
C ILE A 247 -15.38 0.54 -14.23
N GLN A 248 -15.09 -0.08 -13.09
CA GLN A 248 -14.37 -1.35 -13.04
C GLN A 248 -15.19 -2.51 -13.63
N GLU A 249 -16.51 -2.57 -13.34
CA GLU A 249 -17.37 -3.58 -13.94
C GLU A 249 -17.52 -3.37 -15.46
N LEU A 250 -17.75 -2.14 -15.92
CA LEU A 250 -17.80 -1.84 -17.36
C LEU A 250 -16.48 -2.19 -18.05
N ARG A 251 -15.32 -1.83 -17.47
CA ARG A 251 -14.01 -2.21 -18.01
C ARG A 251 -13.85 -3.72 -18.09
N GLY A 252 -14.30 -4.46 -17.08
CA GLY A 252 -14.32 -5.91 -17.09
C GLY A 252 -15.15 -6.51 -18.22
N VAL A 253 -16.24 -5.84 -18.62
CA VAL A 253 -17.04 -6.23 -19.80
C VAL A 253 -16.29 -5.92 -21.09
N LEU A 254 -15.90 -4.66 -21.30
CA LEU A 254 -15.31 -4.18 -22.55
C LEU A 254 -13.99 -4.89 -22.88
N THR A 255 -13.21 -5.24 -21.86
CA THR A 255 -11.90 -5.90 -22.03
C THR A 255 -11.96 -7.43 -21.95
N GLY A 256 -13.14 -8.02 -21.75
CA GLY A 256 -13.28 -9.45 -21.48
C GLY A 256 -13.10 -10.38 -22.70
N THR A 257 -13.07 -9.83 -23.93
CA THR A 257 -12.91 -10.63 -25.16
C THR A 257 -12.16 -9.87 -26.26
N PRO A 258 -11.26 -10.54 -27.02
CA PRO A 258 -10.63 -9.99 -28.22
C PRO A 258 -11.62 -9.67 -29.35
N LYS A 259 -12.81 -10.29 -29.36
CA LYS A 259 -13.86 -9.99 -30.35
C LYS A 259 -14.35 -8.54 -30.30
N PHE A 260 -14.08 -7.82 -29.21
CA PHE A 260 -14.40 -6.41 -29.10
C PHE A 260 -13.30 -5.48 -29.62
N ALA A 261 -12.13 -6.01 -30.04
CA ALA A 261 -11.00 -5.17 -30.44
C ALA A 261 -11.35 -4.20 -31.58
N GLU A 262 -12.06 -4.67 -32.60
CA GLU A 262 -12.46 -3.88 -33.77
C GLU A 262 -13.40 -2.70 -33.43
N PHE A 263 -14.13 -2.77 -32.30
CA PHE A 263 -15.04 -1.72 -31.85
C PHE A 263 -14.44 -0.88 -30.70
N LEU A 264 -13.72 -1.52 -29.77
CA LEU A 264 -13.16 -0.90 -28.57
C LEU A 264 -11.96 -0.01 -28.88
N LEU A 265 -11.06 -0.43 -29.78
CA LEU A 265 -9.86 0.35 -30.09
C LEU A 265 -10.22 1.68 -30.78
N PRO A 266 -11.13 1.73 -31.77
CA PRO A 266 -11.64 3.00 -32.29
C PRO A 266 -12.28 3.88 -31.22
N LEU A 267 -13.12 3.31 -30.33
CA LEU A 267 -13.75 4.06 -29.24
C LEU A 267 -12.70 4.66 -28.29
N ILE A 268 -11.66 3.90 -27.94
CA ILE A 268 -10.55 4.40 -27.11
C ILE A 268 -9.85 5.57 -27.81
N ILE A 269 -9.51 5.45 -29.09
CA ILE A 269 -8.86 6.53 -29.86
C ILE A 269 -9.75 7.78 -29.86
N GLU A 270 -11.05 7.63 -30.15
CA GLU A 270 -12.02 8.73 -30.13
C GLU A 270 -12.06 9.44 -28.76
N LYS A 271 -12.11 8.68 -27.65
CA LYS A 271 -12.18 9.25 -26.31
C LYS A 271 -10.85 9.85 -25.85
N LEU A 272 -9.71 9.30 -26.25
CA LEU A 272 -8.39 9.90 -26.01
C LEU A 272 -8.24 11.25 -26.71
N ASP A 273 -8.77 11.36 -27.93
CA ASP A 273 -8.71 12.57 -28.74
C ASP A 273 -9.72 13.65 -28.31
N SER A 274 -10.64 13.34 -27.39
CA SER A 274 -11.59 14.30 -26.80
C SER A 274 -10.93 15.20 -25.75
N ASP A 275 -11.55 16.33 -25.37
CA ASP A 275 -11.01 17.24 -24.34
C ASP A 275 -11.40 16.86 -22.89
N VAL A 276 -12.03 15.71 -22.66
CA VAL A 276 -12.57 15.32 -21.34
C VAL A 276 -11.53 14.55 -20.53
N PRO A 277 -10.94 15.10 -19.44
CA PRO A 277 -9.81 14.47 -18.75
C PRO A 277 -10.14 13.11 -18.12
N SER A 278 -11.34 12.94 -17.58
CA SER A 278 -11.78 11.65 -17.02
C SER A 278 -11.94 10.59 -18.11
N ALA A 279 -12.44 10.97 -19.29
CA ALA A 279 -12.58 10.08 -20.44
C ALA A 279 -11.21 9.58 -20.90
N LYS A 280 -10.22 10.47 -20.98
CA LYS A 280 -8.84 10.14 -21.32
C LYS A 280 -8.25 9.13 -20.34
N LEU A 281 -8.37 9.39 -19.04
CA LEU A 281 -7.85 8.49 -18.01
C LEU A 281 -8.50 7.10 -18.08
N ASP A 282 -9.83 7.04 -18.19
CA ASP A 282 -10.57 5.77 -18.32
C ASP A 282 -10.17 5.02 -19.59
N SER A 283 -9.91 5.74 -20.69
CA SER A 283 -9.48 5.16 -21.98
C SER A 283 -8.09 4.55 -21.89
N LEU A 284 -7.13 5.23 -21.25
CA LEU A 284 -5.76 4.74 -21.05
C LEU A 284 -5.72 3.50 -20.14
N GLN A 285 -6.50 3.51 -19.06
CA GLN A 285 -6.62 2.37 -18.16
C GLN A 285 -7.30 1.18 -18.84
N THR A 286 -8.32 1.43 -19.66
CA THR A 286 -9.03 0.40 -20.43
C THR A 286 -8.13 -0.19 -21.52
N LEU A 287 -7.34 0.64 -22.22
CA LEU A 287 -6.32 0.19 -23.17
C LEU A 287 -5.30 -0.72 -22.51
N THR A 288 -4.76 -0.32 -21.36
CA THR A 288 -3.81 -1.13 -20.58
C THR A 288 -4.40 -2.49 -20.21
N ALA A 289 -5.69 -2.53 -19.85
CA ALA A 289 -6.38 -3.76 -19.49
C ALA A 289 -6.65 -4.67 -20.71
N CYS A 290 -7.11 -4.13 -21.85
CA CYS A 290 -7.45 -4.96 -23.02
C CYS A 290 -6.23 -5.58 -23.70
N VAL A 291 -5.11 -4.83 -23.82
CA VAL A 291 -3.89 -5.35 -24.49
C VAL A 291 -3.26 -6.53 -23.76
N SER A 292 -3.60 -6.76 -22.48
CA SER A 292 -3.16 -7.95 -21.74
C SER A 292 -3.72 -9.25 -22.34
N GLN A 293 -4.92 -9.19 -22.93
CA GLN A 293 -5.65 -10.33 -23.50
C GLN A 293 -5.58 -10.40 -25.04
N TYR A 294 -5.19 -9.31 -25.70
CA TYR A 294 -5.13 -9.25 -27.16
C TYR A 294 -3.80 -9.81 -27.71
N GLU A 295 -3.82 -10.14 -29.00
CA GLU A 295 -2.66 -10.52 -29.79
C GLU A 295 -2.29 -9.42 -30.80
N HIS A 296 -1.14 -9.56 -31.47
CA HIS A 296 -0.66 -8.58 -32.45
C HIS A 296 -1.65 -8.32 -33.60
N LYS A 297 -2.37 -9.35 -34.05
CA LYS A 297 -3.34 -9.26 -35.15
C LYS A 297 -4.55 -8.38 -34.81
N ASP A 298 -4.95 -8.36 -33.54
CA ASP A 298 -6.11 -7.59 -33.07
C ASP A 298 -5.79 -6.08 -33.01
N LEU A 299 -4.49 -5.74 -32.95
CA LEU A 299 -3.98 -4.38 -32.79
C LEU A 299 -3.49 -3.77 -34.10
N ALA A 300 -3.11 -4.60 -35.08
CA ALA A 300 -2.30 -4.21 -36.23
C ALA A 300 -2.83 -2.97 -36.98
N GLU A 301 -4.13 -2.92 -37.25
CA GLU A 301 -4.77 -1.82 -38.00
C GLU A 301 -4.88 -0.51 -37.20
N PHE A 302 -4.71 -0.57 -35.87
CA PHE A 302 -4.94 0.56 -34.97
C PHE A 302 -3.65 1.13 -34.35
N LEU A 303 -2.49 0.49 -34.58
CA LEU A 303 -1.22 0.86 -33.93
C LEU A 303 -0.80 2.31 -34.19
N GLU A 304 -0.95 2.81 -35.42
CA GLU A 304 -0.59 4.20 -35.76
C GLU A 304 -1.49 5.21 -35.04
N GLY A 305 -2.80 4.95 -35.02
CA GLY A 305 -3.78 5.80 -34.33
C GLY A 305 -3.55 5.82 -32.81
N LEU A 306 -3.35 4.65 -32.22
CA LEU A 306 -3.03 4.50 -30.79
C LEU A 306 -1.73 5.23 -30.43
N TRP A 307 -0.67 5.09 -31.24
CA TRP A 307 0.58 5.82 -31.02
C TRP A 307 0.36 7.34 -31.10
N ALA A 308 -0.36 7.82 -32.12
CA ALA A 308 -0.62 9.24 -32.29
C ALA A 308 -1.34 9.84 -31.09
N SER A 309 -2.38 9.17 -30.58
CA SER A 309 -3.12 9.62 -29.39
C SER A 309 -2.28 9.51 -28.11
N LEU A 310 -1.57 8.41 -27.87
CA LEU A 310 -0.69 8.25 -26.70
C LEU A 310 0.42 9.29 -26.67
N ARG A 311 1.09 9.51 -27.79
CA ARG A 311 2.12 10.54 -27.94
C ARG A 311 1.53 11.91 -27.66
N ARG A 312 0.39 12.26 -28.26
CA ARG A 312 -0.28 13.56 -28.03
C ARG A 312 -0.53 13.79 -26.55
N GLU A 313 -1.09 12.81 -25.85
CA GLU A 313 -1.44 12.96 -24.44
C GLU A 313 -0.22 13.13 -23.54
N VAL A 314 0.86 12.37 -23.75
CA VAL A 314 2.09 12.52 -22.95
C VAL A 314 2.77 13.88 -23.19
N PHE A 315 2.67 14.44 -24.40
CA PHE A 315 3.22 15.77 -24.69
C PHE A 315 2.36 16.94 -24.20
N GLN A 316 1.04 16.78 -24.18
CA GLN A 316 0.11 17.91 -23.98
C GLN A 316 -0.56 17.94 -22.61
N THR A 317 -0.63 16.81 -21.89
CA THR A 317 -1.37 16.74 -20.64
C THR A 317 -0.69 17.53 -19.51
N SER A 318 -1.50 18.20 -18.69
CA SER A 318 -1.06 18.79 -17.42
C SER A 318 -1.34 17.88 -16.21
N SER A 319 -2.01 16.73 -16.44
CA SER A 319 -2.37 15.79 -15.39
C SER A 319 -1.34 14.67 -15.29
N GLU A 320 -0.64 14.61 -14.15
CA GLU A 320 0.31 13.53 -13.84
C GLU A 320 -0.34 12.13 -13.92
N ASN A 321 -1.63 12.02 -13.58
CA ASN A 321 -2.37 10.76 -13.67
C ASN A 321 -2.56 10.29 -15.11
N VAL A 322 -2.87 11.21 -16.02
CA VAL A 322 -3.04 10.90 -17.45
C VAL A 322 -1.69 10.57 -18.08
N GLU A 323 -0.62 11.33 -17.74
CA GLU A 323 0.73 11.03 -18.21
C GLU A 323 1.17 9.63 -17.78
N SER A 324 1.04 9.31 -16.49
CA SER A 324 1.38 8.00 -15.92
C SER A 324 0.58 6.86 -16.57
N ALA A 325 -0.73 7.04 -16.74
CA ALA A 325 -1.58 6.05 -17.40
C ALA A 325 -1.21 5.87 -18.88
N GLY A 326 -0.79 6.95 -19.57
CA GLY A 326 -0.34 6.92 -20.95
C GLY A 326 0.95 6.11 -21.13
N LEU A 327 1.92 6.32 -20.24
CA LEU A 327 3.16 5.57 -20.22
C LEU A 327 2.93 4.09 -19.88
N ALA A 328 2.01 3.80 -18.95
CA ALA A 328 1.62 2.43 -18.62
C ALA A 328 0.95 1.72 -19.82
N ALA A 329 0.05 2.41 -20.52
CA ALA A 329 -0.60 1.89 -21.72
C ALA A 329 0.42 1.61 -22.84
N LEU A 330 1.37 2.53 -23.07
CA LEU A 330 2.44 2.33 -24.05
C LEU A 330 3.33 1.13 -23.69
N THR A 331 3.67 0.97 -22.41
CA THR A 331 4.44 -0.18 -21.93
C THR A 331 3.68 -1.47 -22.19
N ALA A 332 2.40 -1.54 -21.80
CA ALA A 332 1.57 -2.73 -21.98
C ALA A 332 1.33 -3.07 -23.46
N LEU A 333 1.13 -2.07 -24.32
CA LEU A 333 1.01 -2.22 -25.77
C LEU A 333 2.29 -2.81 -26.36
N THR A 334 3.45 -2.24 -26.01
CA THR A 334 4.76 -2.73 -26.47
C THR A 334 5.04 -4.16 -25.97
N SER A 335 4.69 -4.45 -24.70
CA SER A 335 4.80 -5.79 -24.14
C SER A 335 3.91 -6.78 -24.89
N CYS A 336 2.68 -6.38 -25.25
CA CYS A 336 1.77 -7.21 -26.04
C CYS A 336 2.40 -7.61 -27.37
N LEU A 337 2.92 -6.64 -28.12
CA LEU A 337 3.60 -6.87 -29.41
C LEU A 337 4.86 -7.74 -29.26
N SER A 338 5.57 -7.64 -28.13
CA SER A 338 6.78 -8.43 -27.87
C SER A 338 6.53 -9.93 -27.61
N ARG A 339 5.29 -10.31 -27.27
CA ARG A 339 4.91 -11.72 -27.03
C ARG A 339 4.75 -12.51 -28.33
N SER A 340 4.67 -11.85 -29.48
CA SER A 340 4.48 -12.53 -30.76
C SER A 340 5.66 -13.44 -31.09
N VAL A 341 5.38 -14.71 -31.40
CA VAL A 341 6.39 -15.67 -31.83
C VAL A 341 6.81 -15.32 -33.25
N LEU A 342 8.08 -14.97 -33.44
CA LEU A 342 8.66 -14.74 -34.76
C LEU A 342 8.74 -16.09 -35.51
N ASN A 343 7.70 -16.43 -36.26
CA ASN A 343 7.79 -17.44 -37.31
C ASN A 343 8.33 -16.77 -38.59
N SER A 344 8.92 -17.54 -39.51
CA SER A 344 9.54 -17.00 -40.73
C SER A 344 8.60 -16.17 -41.62
N ASP A 345 7.29 -16.34 -41.44
CA ASP A 345 6.25 -15.80 -42.32
C ASP A 345 5.40 -14.69 -41.65
N SER A 346 5.67 -14.34 -40.38
CA SER A 346 4.93 -13.27 -39.67
C SER A 346 5.65 -11.93 -39.72
N GLU A 347 4.93 -10.86 -40.10
CA GLU A 347 5.46 -9.49 -40.01
C GLU A 347 5.81 -9.13 -38.56
N ASP A 348 6.97 -8.49 -38.38
CA ASP A 348 7.48 -8.08 -37.08
C ASP A 348 6.82 -6.77 -36.63
N SER A 349 5.58 -6.87 -36.14
CA SER A 349 4.79 -5.72 -35.69
C SER A 349 5.48 -4.94 -34.57
N LEU A 350 6.29 -5.60 -33.73
CA LEU A 350 7.08 -4.92 -32.69
C LEU A 350 8.09 -3.97 -33.33
N SER A 351 8.94 -4.45 -34.25
CA SER A 351 9.97 -3.60 -34.85
C SER A 351 9.35 -2.44 -35.64
N SER A 352 8.29 -2.71 -36.40
CA SER A 352 7.56 -1.67 -37.14
C SER A 352 7.00 -0.59 -36.21
N PHE A 353 6.42 -0.99 -35.07
CA PHE A 353 5.92 -0.06 -34.06
C PHE A 353 7.05 0.72 -33.36
N LEU A 354 8.16 0.07 -33.04
CA LEU A 354 9.34 0.73 -32.45
C LEU A 354 9.96 1.75 -33.41
N ASP A 355 9.97 1.47 -34.72
CA ASP A 355 10.45 2.40 -35.74
C ASP A 355 9.58 3.67 -35.81
N LEU A 356 8.25 3.54 -35.67
CA LEU A 356 7.35 4.70 -35.56
C LEU A 356 7.72 5.57 -34.35
N ILE A 357 7.90 4.94 -33.17
CA ILE A 357 8.26 5.63 -31.93
C ILE A 357 9.62 6.32 -32.05
N LEU A 358 10.63 5.59 -32.54
CA LEU A 358 11.99 6.10 -32.66
C LEU A 358 12.07 7.25 -33.67
N LYS A 359 11.34 7.16 -34.78
CA LYS A 359 11.29 8.22 -35.79
C LYS A 359 10.78 9.54 -35.21
N ASP A 360 9.73 9.49 -34.40
CA ASP A 360 9.13 10.69 -33.79
C ASP A 360 9.96 11.22 -32.61
N CYS A 361 10.51 10.34 -31.76
CA CYS A 361 11.17 10.76 -30.53
C CYS A 361 12.66 11.11 -30.71
N LYS A 362 13.37 10.49 -31.67
CA LYS A 362 14.83 10.63 -31.79
C LYS A 362 15.25 12.05 -32.15
N HIS A 363 14.50 12.75 -33.01
CA HIS A 363 14.82 14.13 -33.38
C HIS A 363 14.72 15.07 -32.19
N HIS A 364 13.66 14.95 -31.37
CA HIS A 364 13.47 15.77 -30.19
C HIS A 364 14.60 15.62 -29.16
N LEU A 365 15.20 14.42 -29.06
CA LEU A 365 16.34 14.21 -28.17
C LEU A 365 17.55 15.05 -28.56
N CYS A 366 17.71 15.39 -29.84
CA CYS A 366 18.83 16.19 -30.36
C CYS A 366 18.57 17.70 -30.31
N GLU A 367 17.37 18.13 -29.96
CA GLU A 367 17.02 19.54 -29.91
C GLU A 367 17.56 20.23 -28.64
N PRO A 368 17.86 21.54 -28.70
CA PRO A 368 18.26 22.30 -27.52
C PRO A 368 17.10 22.57 -26.56
N ASP A 369 15.83 22.48 -27.02
CA ASP A 369 14.65 22.73 -26.19
C ASP A 369 14.29 21.52 -25.32
N LEU A 370 14.45 21.68 -24.00
CA LEU A 370 14.16 20.64 -23.03
C LEU A 370 12.66 20.27 -22.98
N LYS A 371 11.75 21.13 -23.47
CA LYS A 371 10.30 20.86 -23.42
C LYS A 371 9.88 19.65 -24.25
N LEU A 372 10.59 19.37 -25.34
CA LEU A 372 10.31 18.22 -26.22
C LEU A 372 11.16 16.99 -25.87
N VAL A 373 12.33 17.21 -25.26
CA VAL A 373 13.24 16.16 -24.81
C VAL A 373 12.58 15.29 -23.74
N TRP A 374 11.97 15.89 -22.71
CA TRP A 374 11.45 15.14 -21.55
C TRP A 374 10.24 14.24 -21.86
N PRO A 375 9.20 14.67 -22.59
CA PRO A 375 8.12 13.77 -22.99
C PRO A 375 8.62 12.62 -23.89
N SER A 376 9.52 12.93 -24.84
CA SER A 376 10.15 11.92 -25.72
C SER A 376 10.95 10.89 -24.94
N ALA A 377 11.70 11.34 -23.93
CA ALA A 377 12.44 10.51 -22.99
C ALA A 377 11.55 9.49 -22.29
N LYS A 378 10.45 9.98 -21.69
CA LYS A 378 9.50 9.15 -20.95
C LYS A 378 8.85 8.10 -21.85
N LEU A 379 8.45 8.47 -23.07
CA LEU A 379 7.89 7.54 -24.05
C LEU A 379 8.89 6.43 -24.43
N LEU A 380 10.15 6.80 -24.72
CA LEU A 380 11.20 5.84 -25.05
C LEU A 380 11.54 4.92 -23.87
N GLN A 381 11.52 5.43 -22.64
CA GLN A 381 11.69 4.60 -21.45
C GLN A 381 10.56 3.60 -21.28
N ALA A 382 9.30 4.05 -21.35
CA ALA A 382 8.14 3.17 -21.23
C ALA A 382 8.19 2.02 -22.26
N THR A 383 8.58 2.35 -23.49
CA THR A 383 8.79 1.38 -24.57
C THR A 383 9.96 0.41 -24.27
N CYS A 384 11.09 0.95 -23.78
CA CYS A 384 12.27 0.17 -23.42
C CYS A 384 11.99 -0.83 -22.29
N CYS A 385 11.21 -0.42 -21.29
CA CYS A 385 10.89 -1.26 -20.12
C CYS A 385 9.90 -2.39 -20.41
N ALA A 386 9.27 -2.39 -21.60
CA ALA A 386 8.22 -3.33 -21.93
C ALA A 386 8.72 -4.76 -22.21
N SER A 387 9.94 -4.92 -22.74
CA SER A 387 10.56 -6.22 -23.00
C SER A 387 12.06 -6.10 -23.27
N ASN A 388 12.82 -7.18 -23.06
CA ASN A 388 14.26 -7.23 -23.39
C ASN A 388 14.52 -6.89 -24.87
N ARG A 389 13.64 -7.34 -25.78
CA ARG A 389 13.78 -7.11 -27.22
C ARG A 389 13.60 -5.63 -27.57
N ALA A 390 12.56 -4.99 -27.04
CA ALA A 390 12.33 -3.56 -27.22
C ALA A 390 13.47 -2.72 -26.62
N SER A 391 13.92 -3.09 -25.41
CA SER A 391 15.08 -2.47 -24.77
C SER A 391 16.32 -2.48 -25.65
N HIS A 392 16.66 -3.64 -26.22
CA HIS A 392 17.81 -3.79 -27.09
C HIS A 392 17.76 -2.86 -28.31
N ILE A 393 16.61 -2.79 -28.98
CA ILE A 393 16.41 -1.98 -30.19
C ILE A 393 16.49 -0.49 -29.84
N VAL A 394 15.72 -0.06 -28.83
CA VAL A 394 15.67 1.35 -28.40
C VAL A 394 17.03 1.83 -27.90
N THR A 395 17.72 1.04 -27.08
CA THR A 395 19.05 1.38 -26.55
C THR A 395 20.08 1.52 -27.66
N ALA A 396 20.12 0.59 -28.61
CA ALA A 396 21.06 0.64 -29.72
C ALA A 396 20.85 1.89 -30.59
N ALA A 397 19.60 2.32 -30.77
CA ALA A 397 19.25 3.48 -31.58
C ALA A 397 19.51 4.83 -30.89
N VAL A 398 19.28 4.91 -29.57
CA VAL A 398 19.23 6.17 -28.83
C VAL A 398 20.54 6.47 -28.11
N MET A 399 21.18 5.47 -27.50
CA MET A 399 22.32 5.68 -26.60
C MET A 399 23.52 6.42 -27.22
N PRO A 400 23.95 6.12 -28.47
CA PRO A 400 25.05 6.87 -29.10
C PRO A 400 24.78 8.38 -29.16
N SER A 401 23.55 8.76 -29.50
CA SER A 401 23.16 10.17 -29.67
C SER A 401 23.16 10.93 -28.33
N LEU A 402 22.84 10.23 -27.23
CA LEU A 402 22.85 10.81 -25.88
C LEU A 402 24.27 11.03 -25.37
N ILE A 403 25.18 10.10 -25.68
CA ILE A 403 26.59 10.18 -25.33
C ILE A 403 27.25 11.34 -26.04
N ASP A 404 27.02 11.45 -27.34
CA ASP A 404 27.59 12.52 -28.16
C ASP A 404 27.09 13.89 -27.66
N GLN A 405 25.83 14.00 -27.23
CA GLN A 405 25.32 15.22 -26.60
C GLN A 405 25.92 15.52 -25.24
N TYR A 406 26.08 14.51 -24.39
CA TYR A 406 26.73 14.66 -23.10
C TYR A 406 28.17 15.17 -23.26
N ASN A 407 28.91 14.60 -24.20
CA ASN A 407 30.30 14.95 -24.46
C ASN A 407 30.48 16.32 -25.13
N SER A 408 29.45 16.84 -25.82
CA SER A 408 29.54 18.07 -26.62
C SER A 408 29.03 19.34 -25.91
N ARG A 409 28.22 19.23 -24.84
CA ARG A 409 27.69 20.40 -24.12
C ARG A 409 28.58 20.80 -22.93
N THR A 410 29.05 22.04 -22.95
CA THR A 410 29.95 22.65 -21.94
C THR A 410 29.24 23.40 -20.81
N GLN A 411 27.91 23.55 -20.84
CA GLN A 411 27.14 24.29 -19.83
C GLN A 411 26.60 23.40 -18.69
N VAL A 412 27.09 23.64 -17.47
CA VAL A 412 26.78 22.89 -16.23
C VAL A 412 25.30 22.53 -16.06
N ARG A 413 24.36 23.49 -16.18
CA ARG A 413 22.91 23.22 -15.99
C ARG A 413 22.36 22.17 -16.96
N THR A 414 22.78 22.22 -18.21
CA THR A 414 22.30 21.30 -19.25
C THR A 414 22.96 19.93 -19.13
N THR A 415 24.19 19.89 -18.62
CA THR A 415 24.89 18.65 -18.27
C THR A 415 24.21 17.95 -17.09
N THR A 416 23.74 18.69 -16.08
CA THR A 416 22.96 18.15 -14.94
C THR A 416 21.60 17.61 -15.38
N ASP A 417 20.90 18.30 -16.31
CA ASP A 417 19.63 17.83 -16.86
C ASP A 417 19.79 16.56 -17.73
N ILE A 418 20.86 16.49 -18.53
CA ILE A 418 21.23 15.28 -19.30
C ILE A 418 21.67 14.16 -18.35
N LEU A 419 22.38 14.46 -17.26
CA LEU A 419 22.75 13.49 -16.22
C LEU A 419 21.50 12.93 -15.55
N MET A 420 20.56 13.78 -15.12
CA MET A 420 19.27 13.34 -14.59
C MET A 420 18.48 12.50 -15.61
N PHE A 421 18.54 12.84 -16.90
CA PHE A 421 17.97 12.02 -17.97
C PHE A 421 18.69 10.66 -18.10
N THR A 422 20.03 10.63 -18.05
CA THR A 422 20.83 9.40 -17.97
C THR A 422 20.83 8.73 -16.58
N GLU A 423 20.05 9.18 -15.61
CA GLU A 423 20.08 8.66 -14.24
C GLU A 423 18.69 8.16 -13.84
N PHE A 424 17.68 9.03 -13.98
CA PHE A 424 16.28 8.71 -13.75
C PHE A 424 15.80 7.63 -14.74
N HIS A 425 16.16 7.75 -16.02
CA HIS A 425 15.78 6.77 -17.04
C HIS A 425 16.78 5.61 -17.18
N MET A 426 18.08 5.79 -16.89
CA MET A 426 19.04 4.68 -16.94
C MET A 426 18.82 3.68 -15.81
N SER A 427 18.37 4.08 -14.62
CA SER A 427 18.03 3.10 -13.56
C SER A 427 16.92 2.12 -13.96
N THR A 428 16.03 2.51 -14.88
CA THR A 428 14.98 1.65 -15.46
C THR A 428 15.41 1.00 -16.78
N PHE A 429 16.21 1.69 -17.60
CA PHE A 429 16.88 1.12 -18.78
C PHE A 429 17.79 -0.06 -18.38
N PHE A 430 18.55 0.07 -17.29
CA PHE A 430 19.40 -0.98 -16.72
C PHE A 430 18.61 -2.14 -16.11
N PHE A 431 17.36 -1.91 -15.68
CA PHE A 431 16.47 -2.96 -15.18
C PHE A 431 16.11 -4.00 -16.27
N SER A 432 16.17 -3.60 -17.55
CA SER A 432 15.86 -4.45 -18.71
C SER A 432 17.07 -5.12 -19.38
N ILE A 433 18.29 -4.83 -18.91
CA ILE A 433 19.52 -5.35 -19.54
C ILE A 433 19.96 -6.64 -18.84
N LEU A 434 19.39 -7.76 -19.28
CA LEU A 434 19.93 -9.11 -19.07
C LEU A 434 21.11 -9.43 -20.03
N SER A 435 21.79 -8.42 -20.59
CA SER A 435 22.94 -8.60 -21.50
C SER A 435 24.15 -7.76 -21.08
N PHE A 436 24.68 -8.15 -19.93
CA PHE A 436 25.78 -7.57 -19.16
C PHE A 436 27.09 -7.30 -19.95
N GLN A 437 27.35 -8.02 -21.04
CA GLN A 437 28.62 -7.93 -21.80
C GLN A 437 28.90 -6.58 -22.47
N ARG A 438 27.87 -5.77 -22.76
CA ARG A 438 28.07 -4.43 -23.35
C ARG A 438 28.15 -3.33 -22.29
N ILE A 439 27.55 -3.53 -21.12
CA ILE A 439 27.61 -2.58 -20.00
C ILE A 439 29.04 -2.50 -19.46
N THR A 440 29.71 -3.62 -19.18
CA THR A 440 31.10 -3.64 -18.69
C THR A 440 32.08 -2.96 -19.64
N LYS A 441 31.90 -3.13 -20.95
CA LYS A 441 32.73 -2.46 -21.98
C LYS A 441 32.41 -0.97 -22.08
N TYR A 442 31.18 -0.58 -21.75
CA TYR A 442 30.67 0.79 -21.77
C TYR A 442 31.04 1.56 -20.48
N THR A 443 30.80 1.03 -19.28
CA THR A 443 31.27 1.62 -18.02
C THR A 443 32.80 1.72 -18.02
N SER A 444 33.53 0.69 -18.47
CA SER A 444 35.00 0.75 -18.56
C SER A 444 35.52 1.81 -19.56
N ARG A 445 34.80 2.12 -20.64
CA ARG A 445 35.20 3.12 -21.66
C ARG A 445 34.69 4.53 -21.42
N THR A 446 33.50 4.68 -20.83
CA THR A 446 32.86 5.98 -20.58
C THR A 446 33.22 6.52 -19.19
N PHE A 447 33.34 5.66 -18.16
CA PHE A 447 33.77 6.14 -16.83
C PHE A 447 35.28 6.34 -16.73
N LYS A 448 36.10 5.69 -17.57
CA LYS A 448 37.56 5.97 -17.62
C LYS A 448 37.86 7.45 -17.86
N PRO A 449 37.34 8.11 -18.92
CA PRO A 449 37.56 9.54 -19.14
C PRO A 449 36.83 10.41 -18.12
N SER A 450 35.55 10.12 -17.79
CA SER A 450 34.77 10.97 -16.86
C SER A 450 35.33 11.03 -15.43
N PHE A 451 35.91 9.94 -14.90
CA PHE A 451 36.52 9.91 -13.56
C PHE A 451 38.03 10.19 -13.55
N SER A 452 38.73 10.11 -14.69
CA SER A 452 40.13 10.58 -14.79
C SER A 452 40.21 12.09 -15.00
N GLN A 453 39.23 12.70 -15.68
CA GLN A 453 39.11 14.16 -15.81
C GLN A 453 38.59 14.87 -14.56
N ALA A 454 37.97 14.17 -13.61
CA ALA A 454 37.50 14.78 -12.37
C ALA A 454 38.65 15.39 -11.54
N PHE A 455 39.87 14.83 -11.61
CA PHE A 455 41.00 15.30 -10.79
C PHE A 455 42.40 15.16 -11.44
N GLY A 456 42.48 14.76 -12.72
CA GLY A 456 43.73 14.79 -13.48
C GLY A 456 43.94 16.16 -14.13
N MET A 457 45.04 16.83 -13.80
CA MET A 457 45.48 18.14 -14.31
C MET A 457 45.09 18.41 -15.78
N TYR A 458 43.97 19.10 -16.02
CA TYR A 458 43.75 20.12 -17.05
C TYR A 458 42.35 20.71 -16.81
N SER A 459 42.32 22.02 -16.56
CA SER A 459 41.15 22.88 -16.41
C SER A 459 40.03 22.60 -17.43
N SER A 460 38.80 22.34 -16.97
CA SER A 460 37.60 23.09 -17.41
C SER A 460 36.23 22.62 -16.89
N VAL A 461 36.08 21.48 -16.18
CA VAL A 461 34.76 21.10 -15.62
C VAL A 461 34.88 20.59 -14.18
N SER A 462 34.42 21.40 -13.23
CA SER A 462 34.22 21.01 -11.83
C SER A 462 32.84 20.35 -11.68
N PHE A 463 32.78 19.10 -11.21
CA PHE A 463 31.51 18.43 -10.89
C PHE A 463 30.86 19.07 -9.66
N SER A 464 29.53 19.11 -9.63
CA SER A 464 28.79 19.49 -8.43
C SER A 464 28.71 18.32 -7.44
N VAL A 465 28.57 18.62 -6.14
CA VAL A 465 28.40 17.59 -5.09
C VAL A 465 27.20 16.69 -5.38
N ASP A 466 26.12 17.26 -5.93
CA ASP A 466 24.90 16.54 -6.26
C ASP A 466 25.15 15.47 -7.33
N GLU A 467 25.95 15.76 -8.36
CA GLU A 467 26.30 14.81 -9.43
C GLU A 467 27.05 13.59 -8.91
N VAL A 468 27.93 13.78 -7.92
CA VAL A 468 28.68 12.68 -7.29
C VAL A 468 27.77 11.82 -6.41
N VAL A 469 26.86 12.44 -5.65
CA VAL A 469 25.88 11.74 -4.80
C VAL A 469 24.93 10.88 -5.65
N LEU A 470 24.47 11.45 -6.76
CA LEU A 470 23.60 10.81 -7.75
C LEU A 470 24.27 9.61 -8.43
N ALA A 471 25.53 9.75 -8.87
CA ALA A 471 26.32 8.64 -9.41
C ALA A 471 26.49 7.49 -8.40
N CYS A 472 26.77 7.82 -7.14
CA CYS A 472 26.86 6.86 -6.04
C CYS A 472 25.53 6.10 -5.83
N HIS A 473 24.38 6.78 -5.86
CA HIS A 473 23.07 6.14 -5.76
C HIS A 473 22.77 5.16 -6.90
N SER A 474 23.16 5.53 -8.11
CA SER A 474 23.01 4.67 -9.28
C SER A 474 23.83 3.39 -9.14
N LEU A 475 25.10 3.51 -8.74
CA LEU A 475 25.97 2.36 -8.51
C LEU A 475 25.44 1.46 -7.38
N GLN A 476 24.81 2.04 -6.36
CA GLN A 476 24.15 1.28 -5.29
C GLN A 476 22.99 0.43 -5.81
N ARG A 477 22.08 1.03 -6.59
CA ARG A 477 20.91 0.33 -7.12
C ARG A 477 21.34 -0.81 -8.05
N ILE A 478 22.39 -0.59 -8.84
CA ILE A 478 23.01 -1.63 -9.66
C ILE A 478 23.55 -2.76 -8.77
N ALA A 479 24.36 -2.43 -7.75
CA ALA A 479 24.92 -3.42 -6.83
C ALA A 479 23.85 -4.23 -6.07
N GLU A 480 22.66 -3.66 -5.82
CA GLU A 480 21.55 -4.32 -5.14
C GLU A 480 20.76 -5.31 -6.02
N GLN A 481 20.83 -5.18 -7.36
CA GLN A 481 19.97 -5.91 -8.30
C GLN A 481 20.74 -6.88 -9.20
N VAL A 482 22.06 -6.74 -9.34
CA VAL A 482 22.86 -7.62 -10.21
C VAL A 482 23.20 -8.94 -9.50
N GLU A 483 23.19 -10.03 -10.27
CA GLU A 483 23.63 -11.34 -9.79
C GLU A 483 25.13 -11.35 -9.42
N ASP A 484 25.49 -12.04 -8.34
CA ASP A 484 26.86 -12.16 -7.81
C ASP A 484 27.72 -13.10 -8.68
N GLU A 485 27.96 -12.69 -9.93
CA GLU A 485 28.88 -13.33 -10.85
C GLU A 485 30.32 -12.81 -10.69
N GLU A 486 31.30 -13.59 -11.18
CA GLU A 486 32.72 -13.27 -11.02
C GLU A 486 33.14 -11.97 -11.72
N GLU A 487 32.59 -11.70 -12.91
CA GLU A 487 32.87 -10.47 -13.66
C GLU A 487 32.31 -9.24 -12.94
N THR A 488 31.11 -9.36 -12.37
CA THR A 488 30.46 -8.31 -11.58
C THR A 488 31.27 -8.00 -10.32
N GLY A 489 31.68 -9.05 -9.61
CA GLY A 489 32.54 -8.94 -8.42
C GLY A 489 33.82 -8.17 -8.74
N ARG A 490 34.55 -8.55 -9.80
CA ARG A 490 35.78 -7.85 -10.19
C ARG A 490 35.54 -6.38 -10.56
N CYS A 491 34.45 -6.08 -11.28
CA CYS A 491 34.11 -4.71 -11.63
C CYS A 491 33.93 -3.82 -10.39
N PHE A 492 33.14 -4.26 -9.42
CA PHE A 492 32.92 -3.49 -8.19
C PHE A 492 34.17 -3.43 -7.32
N HIS A 493 34.84 -4.57 -7.09
CA HIS A 493 35.89 -4.70 -6.08
C HIS A 493 37.29 -4.32 -6.55
N ASP A 494 37.60 -4.43 -7.85
CA ASP A 494 38.91 -4.08 -8.40
C ASP A 494 38.92 -2.74 -9.14
N VAL A 495 37.75 -2.21 -9.55
CA VAL A 495 37.67 -0.96 -10.32
C VAL A 495 36.91 0.13 -9.57
N ILE A 496 35.63 -0.11 -9.26
CA ILE A 496 34.74 0.94 -8.73
C ILE A 496 35.16 1.34 -7.32
N ILE A 497 35.23 0.40 -6.37
CA ILE A 497 35.52 0.67 -4.97
C ILE A 497 36.91 1.30 -4.76
N PRO A 498 38.01 0.78 -5.35
CA PRO A 498 39.32 1.42 -5.21
C PRO A 498 39.36 2.85 -5.76
N ARG A 499 38.67 3.13 -6.88
CA ARG A 499 38.62 4.50 -7.42
C ARG A 499 37.84 5.43 -6.51
N LEU A 500 36.72 4.95 -5.98
CA LEU A 500 35.88 5.63 -5.01
C LEU A 500 36.64 5.98 -3.71
N LEU A 501 37.43 5.05 -3.17
CA LEU A 501 38.30 5.29 -2.01
C LEU A 501 39.43 6.28 -2.32
N SER A 502 40.04 6.18 -3.51
CA SER A 502 41.11 7.08 -3.98
C SER A 502 40.63 8.54 -4.07
N LEU A 503 39.43 8.76 -4.61
CA LEU A 503 38.82 10.10 -4.68
C LEU A 503 38.53 10.66 -3.29
N ALA A 504 37.96 9.85 -2.40
CA ALA A 504 37.67 10.29 -1.04
C ALA A 504 38.94 10.62 -0.25
N LEU A 505 40.01 9.83 -0.47
CA LEU A 505 41.33 10.10 0.12
C LEU A 505 41.94 11.40 -0.43
N GLN A 506 41.84 11.64 -1.73
CA GLN A 506 42.31 12.87 -2.36
C GLN A 506 41.59 14.11 -1.80
N ALA A 507 40.25 14.05 -1.69
CA ALA A 507 39.45 15.13 -1.12
C ALA A 507 39.80 15.37 0.36
N ALA A 508 39.97 14.30 1.15
CA ALA A 508 40.40 14.36 2.54
C ALA A 508 41.79 15.02 2.68
N LEU A 509 42.76 14.69 1.82
CA LEU A 509 44.08 15.31 1.82
C LEU A 509 44.05 16.81 1.42
N GLN A 510 43.04 17.23 0.66
CA GLN A 510 42.82 18.63 0.27
C GLN A 510 42.04 19.44 1.32
N GLY A 511 41.60 18.81 2.42
CA GLY A 511 40.83 19.47 3.47
C GLY A 511 39.33 19.63 3.16
N GLU A 512 38.82 18.94 2.14
CA GLU A 512 37.41 19.00 1.75
C GLU A 512 36.53 18.12 2.65
N GLN A 513 35.28 18.53 2.86
CA GLN A 513 34.32 17.76 3.64
C GLN A 513 33.70 16.64 2.80
N LEU A 514 33.80 15.39 3.27
CA LEU A 514 33.12 14.25 2.67
C LEU A 514 31.64 14.29 3.08
N PHE A 515 30.75 14.30 2.08
CA PHE A 515 29.32 14.17 2.32
C PHE A 515 28.97 12.72 2.69
N MET A 516 28.05 12.56 3.63
CA MET A 516 27.70 11.32 4.35
C MET A 516 26.99 10.23 3.51
N TRP A 517 27.17 10.21 2.19
CA TRP A 517 26.38 9.42 1.25
C TRP A 517 27.23 8.44 0.43
N PHE A 518 28.11 7.70 1.12
CA PHE A 518 28.68 6.51 0.48
C PHE A 518 27.65 5.37 0.49
N PRO A 519 27.39 4.71 -0.64
CA PRO A 519 26.36 3.69 -0.68
C PRO A 519 26.76 2.43 0.07
N PHE A 520 26.16 2.23 1.24
CA PHE A 520 26.30 1.03 2.07
C PHE A 520 26.01 -0.28 1.32
N GLY A 521 25.27 -0.21 0.19
CA GLY A 521 24.92 -1.34 -0.66
C GLY A 521 25.98 -1.80 -1.68
N LEU A 522 27.04 -1.02 -1.94
CA LEU A 522 28.08 -1.36 -2.93
C LEU A 522 28.88 -2.63 -2.58
N PHE A 523 28.93 -2.99 -1.29
CA PHE A 523 29.73 -4.10 -0.76
C PHE A 523 28.92 -5.40 -0.60
N ARG A 524 27.72 -5.47 -1.19
CA ARG A 524 26.82 -6.65 -1.11
C ARG A 524 27.20 -7.80 -2.04
N VAL A 525 28.06 -7.57 -3.04
CA VAL A 525 28.59 -8.62 -3.92
C VAL A 525 29.56 -9.48 -3.10
N VAL A 526 29.09 -10.63 -2.61
CA VAL A 526 29.71 -11.35 -1.50
C VAL A 526 31.03 -12.00 -1.90
N ARG A 527 31.13 -12.46 -3.16
CA ARG A 527 32.24 -13.32 -3.62
C ARG A 527 33.63 -12.68 -3.49
N MET A 528 33.74 -11.35 -3.53
CA MET A 528 35.02 -10.61 -3.38
C MET A 528 35.02 -9.59 -2.22
N ALA A 529 33.97 -9.58 -1.40
CA ALA A 529 33.83 -8.64 -0.29
C ALA A 529 34.94 -8.80 0.77
N ALA A 530 35.40 -10.04 1.03
CA ALA A 530 36.49 -10.32 1.98
C ALA A 530 37.82 -9.65 1.60
N GLN A 531 38.19 -9.72 0.32
CA GLN A 531 39.42 -9.11 -0.19
C GLN A 531 39.36 -7.59 -0.09
N THR A 532 38.20 -7.01 -0.40
CA THR A 532 37.98 -5.56 -0.30
C THR A 532 37.97 -5.09 1.15
N ALA A 533 37.37 -5.86 2.05
CA ALA A 533 37.44 -5.60 3.48
C ALA A 533 38.89 -5.62 3.99
N SER A 534 39.71 -6.58 3.53
CA SER A 534 41.13 -6.63 3.89
C SER A 534 41.91 -5.42 3.39
N ARG A 535 41.71 -5.02 2.13
CA ARG A 535 42.31 -3.81 1.55
C ARG A 535 41.89 -2.56 2.32
N ALA A 536 40.59 -2.42 2.63
CA ALA A 536 40.07 -1.31 3.41
C ALA A 536 40.65 -1.30 4.84
N VAL A 537 40.65 -2.41 5.56
CA VAL A 537 41.21 -2.47 6.92
C VAL A 537 42.69 -2.10 6.93
N SER A 538 43.48 -2.61 5.98
CA SER A 538 44.91 -2.28 5.88
C SER A 538 45.15 -0.81 5.49
N LEU A 539 44.32 -0.21 4.63
CA LEU A 539 44.37 1.23 4.37
C LEU A 539 44.16 2.06 5.65
N PHE A 540 43.21 1.65 6.50
CA PHE A 540 42.84 2.41 7.70
C PHE A 540 43.76 2.17 8.90
N LEU A 541 44.31 0.96 9.05
CA LEU A 541 45.23 0.60 10.14
C LEU A 541 46.69 0.85 9.79
N ASP A 542 47.11 0.46 8.59
CA ASP A 542 48.52 0.42 8.18
C ASP A 542 48.87 1.52 7.17
N GLY A 543 47.88 2.20 6.60
CA GLY A 543 48.09 3.21 5.55
C GLY A 543 48.42 2.60 4.18
N ASP A 544 48.06 1.34 3.93
CA ASP A 544 48.34 0.68 2.65
C ASP A 544 47.49 1.26 1.50
N VAL A 545 48.16 1.95 0.58
CA VAL A 545 47.58 2.57 -0.62
C VAL A 545 47.85 1.77 -1.91
N SER A 546 48.47 0.58 -1.81
CA SER A 546 48.96 -0.19 -2.97
C SER A 546 47.88 -0.66 -3.95
N PHE A 547 46.63 -0.77 -3.48
CA PHE A 547 45.49 -1.17 -4.31
C PHE A 547 44.72 0.01 -4.91
N LEU A 548 45.05 1.25 -4.53
CA LEU A 548 44.40 2.43 -5.05
C LEU A 548 44.96 2.79 -6.44
N PRO A 549 44.11 3.27 -7.37
CA PRO A 549 44.57 3.75 -8.66
C PRO A 549 45.40 5.03 -8.49
N ASP A 550 46.45 5.15 -9.30
CA ASP A 550 47.42 6.24 -9.33
C ASP A 550 48.25 6.32 -8.02
N ASN A 551 49.46 5.73 -8.03
CA ASN A 551 50.39 5.56 -6.89
C ASN A 551 50.98 6.88 -6.31
N SER A 552 50.23 7.97 -6.29
CA SER A 552 50.66 9.31 -5.88
C SER A 552 50.30 9.67 -4.43
N PHE A 553 49.90 8.71 -3.60
CA PHE A 553 49.54 8.95 -2.20
C PHE A 553 50.75 8.82 -1.26
N PRO A 554 50.80 9.57 -0.14
CA PRO A 554 51.85 9.44 0.87
C PRO A 554 51.93 8.01 1.43
N SER A 555 53.14 7.54 1.76
CA SER A 555 53.38 6.20 2.30
C SER A 555 53.08 6.04 3.80
N HIS A 556 52.61 7.10 4.47
CA HIS A 556 52.25 7.10 5.89
C HIS A 556 50.99 7.95 6.11
N ILE A 557 49.83 7.30 6.03
CA ILE A 557 48.52 7.95 6.22
C ILE A 557 47.87 7.33 7.44
N GLN A 558 47.47 8.16 8.40
CA GLN A 558 46.75 7.72 9.60
C GLN A 558 45.30 8.17 9.52
N LEU A 559 44.40 7.25 9.12
CA LEU A 559 42.98 7.57 8.94
C LEU A 559 42.15 7.40 10.22
N LEU A 560 42.61 6.57 11.16
CA LEU A 560 41.92 6.28 12.43
C LEU A 560 42.44 7.08 13.63
N LYS A 561 43.35 8.03 13.40
CA LYS A 561 43.83 8.96 14.43
C LYS A 561 43.56 10.39 13.99
N GLN A 562 43.15 11.24 14.92
CA GLN A 562 43.07 12.67 14.65
C GLN A 562 44.50 13.24 14.72
N GLY A 563 45.08 13.55 13.55
CA GLY A 563 46.26 14.41 13.45
C GLY A 563 45.89 15.90 13.59
N ASP A 564 46.69 16.80 13.01
CA ASP A 564 46.44 18.25 13.07
C ASP A 564 45.14 18.70 12.35
N SER A 565 44.56 17.86 11.49
CA SER A 565 43.35 18.15 10.71
C SER A 565 42.29 17.04 10.83
N TRP A 566 41.01 17.42 10.91
CA TRP A 566 39.86 16.51 10.95
C TRP A 566 39.52 15.88 9.59
N SER A 567 40.09 16.41 8.51
CA SER A 567 39.76 16.06 7.12
C SER A 567 40.07 14.60 6.75
N GLN A 568 41.06 13.98 7.38
CA GLN A 568 41.38 12.56 7.18
C GLN A 568 40.51 11.65 8.07
N SER A 569 40.21 12.09 9.29
CA SER A 569 39.49 11.29 10.28
C SER A 569 38.03 11.03 9.88
N GLN A 570 37.41 11.92 9.08
CA GLN A 570 36.06 11.70 8.54
C GLN A 570 35.95 10.48 7.62
N MET A 571 37.06 10.00 7.03
CA MET A 571 37.06 8.82 6.16
C MET A 571 36.59 7.55 6.86
N VAL A 572 36.59 7.53 8.20
CA VAL A 572 36.07 6.39 9.00
C VAL A 572 34.61 6.05 8.67
N CYS A 573 33.83 6.98 8.12
CA CYS A 573 32.49 6.70 7.61
C CYS A 573 32.48 5.70 6.43
N LEU A 574 33.55 5.68 5.62
CA LEU A 574 33.73 4.73 4.51
C LEU A 574 34.10 3.35 5.04
N LEU A 575 35.02 3.30 6.00
CA LEU A 575 35.37 2.06 6.69
C LEU A 575 34.13 1.43 7.32
N MET A 576 33.32 2.23 8.01
CA MET A 576 32.04 1.82 8.58
C MET A 576 31.15 1.14 7.53
N GLY A 577 30.96 1.76 6.36
CA GLY A 577 30.19 1.16 5.26
C GLY A 577 30.81 -0.12 4.70
N CYS A 578 32.15 -0.21 4.65
CA CYS A 578 32.85 -1.40 4.15
C CYS A 578 32.67 -2.60 5.08
N VAL A 579 33.00 -2.45 6.38
CA VAL A 579 33.12 -3.58 7.31
C VAL A 579 31.80 -3.95 7.98
N CYS A 580 30.91 -2.97 8.20
CA CYS A 580 29.62 -3.25 8.80
C CYS A 580 28.66 -3.95 7.83
N SER A 581 28.71 -3.64 6.52
CA SER A 581 27.84 -4.22 5.50
C SER A 581 28.20 -5.66 5.08
N LEU A 582 29.29 -6.24 5.57
CA LEU A 582 29.70 -7.59 5.18
C LEU A 582 28.73 -8.68 5.69
N PRO A 583 28.49 -9.77 4.97
CA PRO A 583 27.83 -10.94 5.52
C PRO A 583 28.58 -11.51 6.73
N ARG A 584 27.86 -12.17 7.65
CA ARG A 584 28.48 -12.78 8.86
C ARG A 584 29.44 -13.94 8.54
N SER A 585 29.39 -14.49 7.33
CA SER A 585 30.31 -15.50 6.84
C SER A 585 31.69 -14.95 6.49
N VAL A 586 31.83 -13.63 6.35
CA VAL A 586 33.08 -12.97 6.00
C VAL A 586 33.76 -12.46 7.26
N GLU A 587 34.98 -12.93 7.52
CA GLU A 587 35.79 -12.46 8.64
C GLU A 587 36.43 -11.11 8.31
N VAL A 588 36.43 -10.21 9.30
CA VAL A 588 37.15 -8.93 9.22
C VAL A 588 38.57 -9.14 9.75
N PRO A 589 39.63 -8.86 8.96
CA PRO A 589 41.00 -9.03 9.42
C PRO A 589 41.36 -8.03 10.51
N GLN A 590 42.35 -8.39 11.36
CA GLN A 590 42.87 -7.53 12.43
C GLN A 590 41.79 -6.90 13.33
N ILE A 591 40.65 -7.59 13.52
CA ILE A 591 39.46 -7.03 14.17
C ILE A 591 39.72 -6.48 15.58
N ASP A 592 40.59 -7.10 16.38
CA ASP A 592 40.88 -6.61 17.73
C ASP A 592 41.66 -5.27 17.70
N GLN A 593 42.66 -5.16 16.81
CA GLN A 593 43.39 -3.91 16.58
C GLN A 593 42.47 -2.82 16.02
N LEU A 594 41.58 -3.18 15.11
CA LEU A 594 40.58 -2.28 14.54
C LEU A 594 39.62 -1.75 15.60
N LEU A 595 39.09 -2.62 16.45
CA LEU A 595 38.19 -2.21 17.54
C LEU A 595 38.89 -1.28 18.52
N SER A 596 40.15 -1.55 18.90
CA SER A 596 40.93 -0.66 19.76
C SER A 596 41.14 0.73 19.14
N ALA A 597 41.48 0.79 17.84
CA ALA A 597 41.65 2.07 17.14
C ALA A 597 40.33 2.85 17.02
N LEU A 598 39.22 2.17 16.74
CA LEU A 598 37.89 2.78 16.68
C LEU A 598 37.43 3.30 18.03
N GLU A 599 37.69 2.57 19.12
CA GLU A 599 37.41 3.00 20.49
C GLU A 599 38.22 4.26 20.84
N GLU A 600 39.53 4.24 20.61
CA GLU A 600 40.42 5.39 20.84
C GLU A 600 39.91 6.62 20.07
N MET A 601 39.64 6.49 18.76
CA MET A 601 39.14 7.56 17.92
C MET A 601 37.77 8.09 18.40
N SER A 602 36.88 7.19 18.79
CA SER A 602 35.54 7.57 19.25
C SER A 602 35.55 8.38 20.54
N CYS A 603 36.59 8.23 21.37
CA CYS A 603 36.72 8.92 22.66
C CYS A 603 37.62 10.16 22.59
N THR A 604 38.58 10.21 21.67
CA THR A 604 39.61 11.27 21.60
C THR A 604 39.33 12.31 20.53
N CYS A 605 38.52 11.99 19.51
CA CYS A 605 38.32 12.89 18.37
C CYS A 605 37.32 14.02 18.68
N SER A 606 37.64 15.25 18.28
CA SER A 606 36.75 16.41 18.45
C SER A 606 35.72 16.58 17.33
N HIS A 607 35.92 15.93 16.18
CA HIS A 607 35.06 16.08 15.01
C HIS A 607 33.84 15.15 15.07
N GLN A 608 32.63 15.74 15.04
CA GLN A 608 31.36 15.03 15.22
C GLN A 608 31.14 13.86 14.27
N LEU A 609 31.37 14.05 12.97
CA LEU A 609 31.18 12.95 12.01
C LEU A 609 32.15 11.80 12.28
N SER A 610 33.39 12.11 12.63
CA SER A 610 34.45 11.13 12.87
C SER A 610 34.17 10.28 14.09
N TYR A 611 33.94 10.88 15.26
CA TYR A 611 33.70 10.09 16.49
C TYR A 611 32.37 9.33 16.42
N THR A 612 31.33 9.88 15.80
CA THR A 612 30.03 9.18 15.66
C THR A 612 30.13 8.00 14.70
N SER A 613 30.84 8.15 13.57
CA SER A 613 31.06 7.08 12.60
C SER A 613 31.97 5.99 13.17
N ALA A 614 33.01 6.35 13.92
CA ALA A 614 33.87 5.39 14.63
C ALA A 614 33.07 4.59 15.67
N ALA A 615 32.25 5.25 16.50
CA ALA A 615 31.39 4.59 17.49
C ALA A 615 30.35 3.65 16.85
N LYS A 616 29.72 4.07 15.74
CA LYS A 616 28.78 3.24 14.98
C LYS A 616 29.47 2.04 14.34
N CYS A 617 30.65 2.24 13.76
CA CYS A 617 31.47 1.17 13.19
C CYS A 617 31.82 0.12 14.24
N PHE A 618 32.32 0.56 15.40
CA PHE A 618 32.60 -0.30 16.55
C PHE A 618 31.36 -1.08 16.97
N ALA A 619 30.22 -0.40 17.15
CA ALA A 619 28.96 -1.03 17.53
C ALA A 619 28.48 -2.07 16.50
N GLY A 620 28.59 -1.79 15.21
CA GLY A 620 28.25 -2.72 14.12
C GLY A 620 29.09 -4.00 14.15
N LEU A 621 30.40 -3.87 14.34
CA LEU A 621 31.31 -5.01 14.46
C LEU A 621 31.04 -5.82 15.74
N VAL A 622 30.81 -5.16 16.87
CA VAL A 622 30.44 -5.81 18.14
C VAL A 622 29.10 -6.55 18.03
N ASN A 623 28.12 -5.98 17.34
CA ASN A 623 26.83 -6.63 17.13
C ASN A 623 26.97 -7.96 16.36
N LYS A 624 27.83 -7.99 15.33
CA LYS A 624 28.07 -9.16 14.47
C LYS A 624 29.01 -10.21 15.09
N ARG A 625 29.73 -9.88 16.17
CA ARG A 625 30.66 -10.82 16.83
C ARG A 625 29.97 -12.02 17.49
N PRO A 626 30.53 -13.24 17.41
CA PRO A 626 30.05 -14.39 18.15
C PRO A 626 30.05 -14.16 19.69
N PRO A 627 29.12 -14.77 20.45
CA PRO A 627 28.96 -14.53 21.89
C PRO A 627 30.19 -14.79 22.78
N GLY A 628 31.10 -15.68 22.36
CA GLY A 628 32.28 -16.07 23.16
C GLY A 628 33.51 -15.17 23.00
N GLN A 629 33.49 -14.20 22.08
CA GLN A 629 34.68 -13.40 21.71
C GLN A 629 34.61 -11.93 22.20
N LEU A 630 33.78 -11.65 23.21
CA LEU A 630 33.47 -10.28 23.65
C LEU A 630 34.35 -9.77 24.80
N VAL A 631 35.56 -10.31 24.97
CA VAL A 631 36.50 -9.96 26.06
C VAL A 631 36.79 -8.45 26.13
N LEU A 632 36.82 -7.75 24.97
CA LEU A 632 37.01 -6.29 24.88
C LEU A 632 35.91 -5.47 25.58
N LEU A 633 34.67 -5.97 25.71
CA LEU A 633 33.59 -5.25 26.39
C LEU A 633 33.82 -5.07 27.90
N HIS A 634 34.62 -5.95 28.52
CA HIS A 634 34.99 -5.78 29.93
C HIS A 634 35.90 -4.55 30.16
N SER A 635 36.67 -4.15 29.15
CA SER A 635 37.47 -2.91 29.17
C SER A 635 36.58 -1.68 28.98
N CYS A 636 35.65 -1.71 28.02
CA CYS A 636 34.64 -0.65 27.86
C CYS A 636 33.78 -0.49 29.13
N GLN A 637 33.44 -1.59 29.82
CA GLN A 637 32.75 -1.55 31.11
C GLN A 637 33.53 -0.78 32.18
N LYS A 638 34.86 -0.76 32.18
CA LYS A 638 35.64 0.04 33.16
C LYS A 638 35.64 1.52 32.81
N ALA A 639 35.60 1.86 31.51
CA ALA A 639 35.56 3.24 31.02
C ALA A 639 34.21 3.93 31.24
N ILE A 640 33.09 3.19 31.29
CA ILE A 640 31.75 3.74 31.60
C ILE A 640 31.69 4.42 32.98
N PHE A 641 32.60 4.08 33.90
CA PHE A 641 32.44 4.35 35.33
C PHE A 641 33.65 4.98 36.04
N VAL A 642 34.70 5.40 35.35
CA VAL A 642 35.87 6.05 35.99
C VAL A 642 36.19 7.37 35.30
N SER A 643 35.36 8.37 35.56
CA SER A 643 35.78 9.77 35.50
C SER A 643 35.03 10.53 36.59
N ASN A 644 35.47 10.31 37.84
CA ASN A 644 35.24 11.25 38.94
C ASN A 644 36.07 12.55 38.78
N SER A 645 36.77 12.71 37.65
CA SER A 645 37.50 13.92 37.29
C SER A 645 36.56 14.89 36.58
N ARG A 646 36.28 16.02 37.24
CA ARG A 646 35.50 17.18 36.78
C ARG A 646 36.14 17.96 35.62
N ASP A 647 37.05 17.35 34.85
CA ASP A 647 37.78 18.04 33.80
C ASP A 647 37.18 17.72 32.43
N GLU A 648 36.64 18.77 31.82
CA GLU A 648 36.09 18.93 30.46
C GLU A 648 34.78 18.19 30.12
N SER A 649 33.66 18.92 30.22
CA SER A 649 32.29 18.49 29.91
C SER A 649 32.10 17.88 28.51
N CYS A 650 32.95 18.22 27.53
CA CYS A 650 32.86 17.69 26.17
C CYS A 650 33.29 16.22 26.06
N SER A 651 34.30 15.80 26.82
CA SER A 651 34.83 14.42 26.80
C SER A 651 33.79 13.42 27.34
N LEU A 652 33.08 13.81 28.41
CA LEU A 652 32.01 13.01 29.01
C LEU A 652 30.85 12.73 28.03
N ILE A 653 30.45 13.71 27.22
CA ILE A 653 29.35 13.56 26.26
C ILE A 653 29.74 12.59 25.14
N VAL A 654 30.95 12.74 24.60
CA VAL A 654 31.46 11.88 23.53
C VAL A 654 31.57 10.43 24.01
N MET A 655 32.11 10.22 25.22
CA MET A 655 32.13 8.91 25.86
C MET A 655 30.72 8.35 26.06
N PHE A 656 29.77 9.15 26.55
CA PHE A 656 28.39 8.71 26.74
C PHE A 656 27.75 8.26 25.42
N LEU A 657 27.94 9.02 24.34
CA LEU A 657 27.44 8.68 23.01
C LEU A 657 28.05 7.39 22.46
N PHE A 658 29.35 7.17 22.63
CA PHE A 658 30.01 5.91 22.26
C PHE A 658 29.35 4.71 22.95
N HIS A 659 29.21 4.77 24.28
CA HIS A 659 28.61 3.70 25.05
C HIS A 659 27.13 3.47 24.68
N LEU A 660 26.42 4.51 24.27
CA LEU A 660 25.05 4.38 23.80
C LEU A 660 24.97 3.61 22.46
N GLN A 661 25.93 3.80 21.55
CA GLN A 661 26.02 2.99 20.32
C GLN A 661 26.25 1.51 20.64
N VAL A 662 27.16 1.24 21.59
CA VAL A 662 27.44 -0.12 22.06
C VAL A 662 26.21 -0.74 22.73
N ALA A 663 25.54 0.01 23.61
CA ALA A 663 24.31 -0.43 24.28
C ALA A 663 23.24 -0.81 23.25
N LYS A 664 23.07 -0.02 22.18
CA LYS A 664 22.16 -0.33 21.08
C LYS A 664 22.53 -1.64 20.38
N ALA A 665 23.80 -1.81 20.01
CA ALA A 665 24.28 -3.04 19.38
C ALA A 665 23.99 -4.29 20.23
N LEU A 666 24.14 -4.19 21.55
CA LEU A 666 23.86 -5.27 22.50
C LEU A 666 22.37 -5.52 22.70
N LEU A 667 21.55 -4.47 22.73
CA LEU A 667 20.08 -4.55 22.81
C LEU A 667 19.51 -5.33 21.63
N LEU A 668 19.90 -4.96 20.39
CA LEU A 668 19.35 -5.54 19.17
C LEU A 668 19.59 -7.05 19.04
N ARG A 669 20.66 -7.56 19.68
CA ARG A 669 21.04 -8.99 19.70
C ARG A 669 20.69 -9.74 20.99
N TYR A 670 20.03 -9.09 21.95
CA TYR A 670 19.72 -9.65 23.28
C TYR A 670 20.93 -10.13 24.08
N HIS A 671 22.03 -9.37 24.04
CA HIS A 671 23.22 -9.74 24.79
C HIS A 671 23.01 -9.54 26.30
N PRO A 672 23.39 -10.49 27.18
CA PRO A 672 23.19 -10.38 28.63
C PRO A 672 23.81 -9.12 29.27
N LEU A 673 24.95 -8.65 28.75
CA LEU A 673 25.61 -7.42 29.23
C LEU A 673 24.74 -6.17 29.10
N PHE A 674 23.78 -6.17 28.17
CA PHE A 674 22.86 -5.04 28.01
C PHE A 674 22.05 -4.78 29.28
N LYS A 675 21.77 -5.80 30.10
CA LYS A 675 21.05 -5.65 31.37
C LYS A 675 21.79 -4.69 32.31
N THR A 676 23.10 -4.88 32.49
CA THR A 676 23.95 -4.02 33.33
C THR A 676 23.98 -2.57 32.81
N LEU A 677 24.08 -2.39 31.48
CA LEU A 677 24.05 -1.07 30.86
C LEU A 677 22.70 -0.38 31.06
N THR A 678 21.61 -1.14 30.92
CA THR A 678 20.25 -0.66 31.12
C THR A 678 20.02 -0.22 32.56
N ASP A 679 20.44 -1.03 33.53
CA ASP A 679 20.34 -0.69 34.96
C ASP A 679 21.09 0.62 35.27
N LYS A 680 22.26 0.82 34.66
CA LYS A 680 23.01 2.08 34.79
C LYS A 680 22.28 3.25 34.15
N LEU A 681 21.78 3.12 32.92
CA LEU A 681 21.01 4.19 32.25
C LEU A 681 19.80 4.61 33.08
N PHE A 682 19.09 3.67 33.70
CA PHE A 682 17.99 3.98 34.62
C PHE A 682 18.48 4.73 35.87
N SER A 683 19.61 4.32 36.47
CA SER A 683 20.16 5.04 37.63
C SER A 683 20.60 6.48 37.30
N LEU A 684 21.00 6.74 36.04
CA LEU A 684 21.39 8.08 35.59
C LEU A 684 20.19 9.03 35.44
N LEU A 685 18.95 8.54 35.39
CA LEU A 685 17.76 9.41 35.37
C LEU A 685 17.63 10.26 36.64
N ASP A 686 18.19 9.78 37.75
CA ASP A 686 18.27 10.50 39.01
C ASP A 686 19.51 11.39 39.14
N ASP A 687 20.39 11.42 38.13
CA ASP A 687 21.55 12.31 38.11
C ASP A 687 21.13 13.74 37.71
N THR A 688 21.73 14.74 38.36
CA THR A 688 21.37 16.15 38.14
C THR A 688 21.81 16.66 36.77
N ASP A 689 22.97 16.23 36.30
CA ASP A 689 23.59 16.74 35.07
C ASP A 689 23.30 15.80 33.88
N LEU A 690 23.38 14.48 34.13
CA LEU A 690 23.20 13.46 33.09
C LEU A 690 21.76 12.98 32.94
N GLY A 691 20.85 13.32 33.86
CA GLY A 691 19.45 12.87 33.84
C GLY A 691 18.70 13.17 32.55
N PRO A 692 18.71 14.42 32.03
CA PRO A 692 18.07 14.75 30.76
C PRO A 692 18.68 13.99 29.57
N MET A 693 20.02 13.85 29.53
CA MET A 693 20.73 13.13 28.48
C MET A 693 20.42 11.62 28.52
N ALA A 694 20.35 11.04 29.71
CA ALA A 694 19.92 9.66 29.92
C ALA A 694 18.48 9.44 29.44
N ALA A 695 17.58 10.39 29.71
CA ALA A 695 16.20 10.31 29.21
C ALA A 695 16.12 10.36 27.67
N ASP A 696 16.92 11.22 27.02
CA ASP A 696 16.98 11.33 25.56
C ASP A 696 17.61 10.11 24.89
N SER A 697 18.53 9.43 25.59
CA SER A 697 19.22 8.23 25.09
C SER A 697 18.26 7.10 24.70
N PHE A 698 17.11 6.97 25.37
CA PHE A 698 16.10 5.97 25.05
C PHE A 698 15.46 6.19 23.68
N SER A 699 15.39 7.43 23.19
CA SER A 699 14.91 7.71 21.83
C SER A 699 15.84 7.08 20.79
N LEU A 700 17.16 7.19 21.01
CA LEU A 700 18.16 6.60 20.14
C LEU A 700 18.15 5.07 20.21
N LEU A 701 18.07 4.48 21.41
CA LEU A 701 18.00 3.03 21.60
C LEU A 701 16.77 2.42 20.90
N MET A 702 15.64 3.11 20.96
CA MET A 702 14.35 2.61 20.47
C MET A 702 14.09 2.94 19.00
N SER A 703 14.86 3.82 18.36
CA SER A 703 14.72 4.14 16.92
C SER A 703 15.46 3.12 16.03
N ASP A 704 15.08 2.99 14.76
CA ASP A 704 15.86 2.20 13.78
C ASP A 704 17.11 2.96 13.31
N PHE A 705 18.15 2.25 12.91
CA PHE A 705 19.32 2.83 12.23
C PHE A 705 19.25 2.53 10.74
N THR A 706 19.40 3.56 9.91
CA THR A 706 19.38 3.42 8.44
C THR A 706 20.73 3.03 7.86
N ASP A 707 21.81 3.14 8.63
CA ASP A 707 23.20 3.03 8.17
C ASP A 707 23.91 1.71 8.53
N VAL A 708 23.98 1.30 9.81
CA VAL A 708 24.85 0.18 10.25
C VAL A 708 24.11 -0.95 10.96
N LEU A 709 23.27 -0.62 11.94
CA LEU A 709 22.63 -1.61 12.83
C LEU A 709 21.27 -2.05 12.27
N ASN A 710 21.27 -2.50 11.03
CA ASN A 710 20.07 -2.96 10.32
C ASN A 710 20.33 -4.27 9.56
N ARG A 711 19.23 -4.88 9.10
CA ARG A 711 19.27 -6.15 8.39
C ARG A 711 19.94 -6.06 7.03
N SER A 712 19.87 -4.90 6.37
CA SER A 712 20.52 -4.73 5.08
C SER A 712 22.05 -4.78 5.18
N CYS A 713 22.60 -4.45 6.36
CA CYS A 713 24.01 -4.59 6.71
C CYS A 713 24.34 -5.90 7.44
N HIS A 714 23.46 -6.92 7.38
CA HIS A 714 23.68 -8.23 8.00
C HIS A 714 23.88 -8.22 9.54
N ALA A 715 23.48 -7.15 10.21
CA ALA A 715 23.50 -7.04 11.68
C ALA A 715 22.55 -8.05 12.34
N ASP A 716 22.83 -8.43 13.59
CA ASP A 716 21.94 -9.22 14.45
C ASP A 716 20.88 -8.34 15.11
N VAL A 717 19.71 -8.30 14.45
CA VAL A 717 18.56 -7.49 14.82
C VAL A 717 17.33 -8.36 15.05
N ARG A 718 16.95 -8.49 16.33
CA ARG A 718 15.73 -9.17 16.77
C ARG A 718 14.54 -8.23 16.63
N ILE A 719 13.49 -8.64 15.91
CA ILE A 719 12.33 -7.78 15.58
C ILE A 719 11.67 -7.21 16.84
N MET A 720 11.47 -8.07 17.85
CA MET A 720 10.70 -7.74 19.05
C MET A 720 11.53 -7.03 20.12
N TYR A 721 12.69 -6.47 19.79
CA TYR A 721 13.58 -5.90 20.79
C TYR A 721 12.94 -4.77 21.58
N ARG A 722 12.08 -3.99 20.94
CA ARG A 722 11.33 -2.89 21.58
C ARG A 722 10.33 -3.40 22.60
N GLN A 723 9.54 -4.41 22.22
CA GLN A 723 8.55 -5.03 23.11
C GLN A 723 9.25 -5.69 24.29
N ARG A 724 10.32 -6.45 24.04
CA ARG A 724 11.11 -7.10 25.08
C ARG A 724 11.75 -6.10 26.03
N PHE A 725 12.39 -5.06 25.47
CA PHE A 725 12.99 -3.98 26.25
C PHE A 725 11.97 -3.35 27.19
N PHE A 726 10.79 -3.04 26.66
CA PHE A 726 9.71 -2.46 27.43
C PHE A 726 9.22 -3.40 28.54
N SER A 727 8.91 -4.66 28.20
CA SER A 727 8.41 -5.65 29.18
C SER A 727 9.39 -5.92 30.32
N GLU A 728 10.70 -5.89 30.05
CA GLU A 728 11.73 -6.14 31.06
C GLU A 728 12.01 -4.92 31.96
N ASN A 729 11.65 -3.70 31.54
CA ASN A 729 12.06 -2.46 32.21
C ASN A 729 10.92 -1.52 32.61
N SER A 730 9.67 -1.78 32.20
CA SER A 730 8.51 -0.95 32.57
C SER A 730 8.32 -0.84 34.08
N ALA A 731 8.52 -1.93 34.82
CA ALA A 731 8.45 -1.92 36.29
C ALA A 731 9.51 -0.99 36.91
N LYS A 732 10.73 -0.92 36.34
CA LYS A 732 11.80 -0.04 36.83
C LYS A 732 11.47 1.43 36.59
N LEU A 733 10.84 1.76 35.46
CA LEU A 733 10.34 3.11 35.18
C LEU A 733 9.30 3.55 36.21
N VAL A 734 8.33 2.69 36.50
CA VAL A 734 7.27 2.98 37.48
C VAL A 734 7.85 3.13 38.89
N GLN A 735 8.73 2.21 39.30
CA GLN A 735 9.38 2.26 40.62
C GLN A 735 10.26 3.49 40.77
N GLY A 736 11.12 3.78 39.79
CA GLY A 736 12.00 4.94 39.80
C GLY A 736 11.22 6.27 39.80
N PHE A 737 10.17 6.38 38.99
CA PHE A 737 9.30 7.56 38.99
C PHE A 737 8.64 7.81 40.36
N ASN A 738 8.16 6.75 41.01
CA ASN A 738 7.52 6.86 42.33
C ASN A 738 8.53 7.21 43.43
N ALA A 739 9.78 6.78 43.31
CA ALA A 739 10.85 7.08 44.27
C ALA A 739 11.54 8.44 44.03
N ALA A 740 11.46 8.99 42.82
CA ALA A 740 12.15 10.22 42.42
C ALA A 740 11.56 11.48 43.05
N THR A 741 12.43 12.48 43.26
CA THR A 741 12.01 13.84 43.68
C THR A 741 11.26 14.55 42.55
N GLN A 742 10.46 15.58 42.89
CA GLN A 742 9.59 16.26 41.93
C GLN A 742 10.33 16.84 40.71
N GLU A 743 11.57 17.32 40.89
CA GLU A 743 12.41 17.85 39.81
C GLU A 743 12.86 16.75 38.84
N LYS A 744 13.23 15.58 39.38
CA LYS A 744 13.79 14.43 38.63
C LYS A 744 12.72 13.59 37.95
N LYS A 745 11.47 13.65 38.40
CA LYS A 745 10.32 12.98 37.76
C LYS A 745 10.17 13.32 36.28
N SER A 746 10.55 14.52 35.86
CA SER A 746 10.53 14.94 34.46
C SER A 746 11.41 14.04 33.56
N ASN A 747 12.58 13.60 34.06
CA ASN A 747 13.48 12.70 33.34
C ASN A 747 12.84 11.34 33.08
N TYR A 748 12.14 10.78 34.08
CA TYR A 748 11.41 9.52 33.96
C TYR A 748 10.24 9.60 32.97
N LEU A 749 9.49 10.71 32.97
CA LEU A 749 8.39 10.93 32.02
C LEU A 749 8.92 11.10 30.58
N LYS A 750 10.05 11.78 30.41
CA LYS A 750 10.73 11.94 29.11
C LYS A 750 11.27 10.60 28.59
N ALA A 751 11.88 9.79 29.47
CA ALA A 751 12.31 8.43 29.14
C ALA A 751 11.12 7.55 28.71
N LEU A 752 10.01 7.57 29.47
CA LEU A 752 8.79 6.84 29.14
C LEU A 752 8.23 7.25 27.77
N SER A 753 8.12 8.55 27.51
CA SER A 753 7.70 9.12 26.22
C SER A 753 8.56 8.58 25.07
N ASN A 754 9.88 8.66 25.21
CA ASN A 754 10.83 8.21 24.19
C ASN A 754 10.74 6.70 23.90
N ILE A 755 10.39 5.90 24.90
CA ILE A 755 10.20 4.45 24.76
C ILE A 755 8.86 4.14 24.09
N VAL A 756 7.76 4.67 24.64
CA VAL A 756 6.39 4.33 24.23
C VAL A 756 6.12 4.78 22.79
N ASN A 757 6.59 5.95 22.37
CA ASN A 757 6.43 6.45 20.99
C ASN A 757 6.97 5.52 19.91
N LYS A 758 7.92 4.65 20.26
CA LYS A 758 8.60 3.75 19.32
C LYS A 758 8.03 2.33 19.38
N LEU A 759 7.11 2.04 20.29
CA LEU A 759 6.44 0.73 20.35
C LEU A 759 5.37 0.61 19.25
N PRO A 760 5.13 -0.58 18.68
CA PRO A 760 3.99 -0.81 17.80
C PRO A 760 2.65 -0.48 18.51
N LYS A 761 1.68 0.09 17.79
CA LYS A 761 0.38 0.51 18.35
C LYS A 761 -0.32 -0.61 19.14
N GLN A 762 -0.27 -1.84 18.66
CA GLN A 762 -0.86 -3.00 19.34
C GLN A 762 -0.22 -3.25 20.73
N VAL A 763 1.10 -3.11 20.84
CA VAL A 763 1.82 -3.27 22.12
C VAL A 763 1.54 -2.10 23.07
N GLN A 764 1.41 -0.87 22.54
CA GLN A 764 1.04 0.29 23.36
C GLN A 764 -0.32 0.09 24.05
N VAL A 765 -1.29 -0.52 23.34
CA VAL A 765 -2.64 -0.78 23.89
C VAL A 765 -2.60 -1.83 25.00
N THR A 766 -1.88 -2.94 24.80
CA THR A 766 -1.83 -4.06 25.78
C THR A 766 -1.14 -3.68 27.08
N GLU A 767 -0.13 -2.81 26.99
CA GLU A 767 0.69 -2.43 28.14
C GLU A 767 0.18 -1.17 28.88
N LEU A 768 -0.79 -0.46 28.30
CA LEU A 768 -1.33 0.80 28.85
C LEU A 768 -1.79 0.69 30.31
N PRO A 769 -2.48 -0.38 30.76
CA PRO A 769 -2.99 -0.45 32.13
C PRO A 769 -1.89 -0.34 33.20
N ALA A 770 -0.68 -0.84 32.93
CA ALA A 770 0.45 -0.80 33.85
C ALA A 770 1.10 0.60 33.95
N LEU A 771 0.87 1.46 32.96
CA LEU A 771 1.49 2.79 32.84
C LEU A 771 0.52 3.96 33.01
N LEU A 772 -0.77 3.69 33.17
CA LEU A 772 -1.81 4.71 33.09
C LEU A 772 -1.58 5.89 34.05
N SER A 773 -1.13 5.62 35.28
CA SER A 773 -0.82 6.65 36.27
C SER A 773 0.33 7.57 35.84
N LEU A 774 1.41 7.00 35.29
CA LEU A 774 2.55 7.76 34.77
C LEU A 774 2.17 8.57 33.52
N LEU A 775 1.34 8.00 32.64
CA LEU A 775 0.89 8.70 31.42
C LEU A 775 -0.05 9.85 31.76
N LEU A 776 -0.96 9.71 32.72
CA LEU A 776 -1.76 10.84 33.18
C LEU A 776 -0.87 11.93 33.78
N GLU A 777 0.16 11.58 34.55
CA GLU A 777 1.13 12.56 35.07
C GLU A 777 2.04 13.16 34.00
N ALA A 778 2.30 12.44 32.90
CA ALA A 778 3.01 12.98 31.74
C ALA A 778 2.23 14.11 31.05
N LEU A 779 0.89 14.07 31.07
CA LEU A 779 0.05 15.15 30.52
C LEU A 779 0.16 16.46 31.29
N THR A 780 0.56 16.42 32.57
CA THR A 780 0.78 17.63 33.39
C THR A 780 2.22 18.13 33.35
N CYS A 781 3.13 17.40 32.70
CA CYS A 781 4.51 17.82 32.49
C CYS A 781 4.56 19.07 31.59
N PRO A 782 5.38 20.10 31.88
CA PRO A 782 5.50 21.28 31.04
C PRO A 782 6.22 21.01 29.70
N ASP A 783 6.92 19.88 29.56
CA ASP A 783 7.60 19.49 28.33
C ASP A 783 6.59 19.15 27.23
N GLN A 784 6.59 19.95 26.15
CA GLN A 784 5.64 19.81 25.04
C GLN A 784 5.83 18.51 24.26
N GLY A 785 7.06 17.98 24.20
CA GLY A 785 7.38 16.72 23.54
C GLY A 785 6.80 15.53 24.30
N VAL A 786 6.90 15.55 25.64
CA VAL A 786 6.26 14.57 26.53
C VAL A 786 4.74 14.64 26.39
N GLN A 787 4.14 15.83 26.46
CA GLN A 787 2.70 16.01 26.29
C GLN A 787 2.20 15.43 24.95
N LEU A 788 2.86 15.78 23.84
CA LEU A 788 2.48 15.34 22.51
C LEU A 788 2.61 13.81 22.36
N SER A 789 3.70 13.24 22.86
CA SER A 789 3.93 11.80 22.89
C SER A 789 2.82 11.06 23.63
N THR A 790 2.53 11.51 24.84
CA THR A 790 1.52 10.90 25.70
C THR A 790 0.14 11.00 25.05
N LEU A 791 -0.22 12.16 24.49
CA LEU A 791 -1.47 12.32 23.74
C LEU A 791 -1.54 11.39 22.53
N SER A 792 -0.45 11.27 21.75
CA SER A 792 -0.39 10.41 20.57
C SER A 792 -0.47 8.91 20.93
N CYS A 793 0.00 8.53 22.12
CA CYS A 793 -0.17 7.18 22.66
C CYS A 793 -1.62 6.93 23.12
N LEU A 794 -2.27 7.93 23.71
CA LEU A 794 -3.63 7.80 24.23
C LEU A 794 -4.68 7.81 23.11
N GLU A 795 -4.50 8.63 22.07
CA GLU A 795 -5.49 8.82 20.98
C GLU A 795 -5.99 7.49 20.36
N PRO A 796 -5.14 6.53 19.94
CA PRO A 796 -5.61 5.25 19.39
C PRO A 796 -6.32 4.36 20.42
N VAL A 797 -5.93 4.45 21.69
CA VAL A 797 -6.50 3.61 22.76
C VAL A 797 -7.90 4.07 23.14
N LEU A 798 -8.21 5.35 22.91
CA LEU A 798 -9.55 5.89 23.16
C LEU A 798 -10.62 5.31 22.22
N ILE A 799 -10.23 4.69 21.11
CA ILE A 799 -11.19 3.98 20.23
C ILE A 799 -11.72 2.71 20.90
N ASN A 800 -10.86 1.99 21.65
CA ASN A 800 -11.19 0.76 22.37
C ASN A 800 -10.57 0.79 23.78
N PRO A 801 -11.22 1.45 24.74
CA PRO A 801 -10.61 1.76 26.04
C PRO A 801 -10.50 0.54 26.97
N PRO A 802 -9.37 0.34 27.67
CA PRO A 802 -9.28 -0.67 28.72
C PRO A 802 -10.11 -0.26 29.95
N PRO A 803 -10.63 -1.22 30.75
CA PRO A 803 -11.42 -0.92 31.95
C PRO A 803 -10.72 0.02 32.95
N ALA A 804 -9.39 -0.08 33.08
CA ALA A 804 -8.59 0.79 33.94
C ALA A 804 -8.68 2.28 33.53
N LEU A 805 -8.79 2.57 32.23
CA LEU A 805 -8.93 3.94 31.71
C LEU A 805 -10.31 4.51 32.06
N ILE A 806 -11.36 3.69 31.99
CA ILE A 806 -12.73 4.07 32.33
C ILE A 806 -12.82 4.48 33.81
N GLN A 807 -12.10 3.79 34.70
CA GLN A 807 -12.05 4.14 36.13
C GLN A 807 -11.38 5.50 36.42
N GLN A 808 -10.51 5.98 35.52
CA GLN A 808 -9.79 7.26 35.68
C GLN A 808 -10.26 8.36 34.71
N LEU A 809 -11.45 8.19 34.15
CA LEU A 809 -12.01 9.06 33.11
C LEU A 809 -12.10 10.53 33.55
N GLU A 810 -12.40 10.80 34.82
CA GLU A 810 -12.44 12.17 35.34
C GLU A 810 -11.06 12.85 35.31
N ALA A 811 -10.02 12.15 35.76
CA ALA A 811 -8.65 12.67 35.76
C ALA A 811 -8.16 12.91 34.32
N LEU A 812 -8.46 11.99 33.40
CA LEU A 812 -8.13 12.12 31.99
C LEU A 812 -8.81 13.36 31.37
N VAL A 813 -10.13 13.51 31.54
CA VAL A 813 -10.89 14.64 31.00
C VAL A 813 -10.31 15.96 31.50
N ASN A 814 -10.04 16.09 32.81
CA ASN A 814 -9.50 17.32 33.38
C ASN A 814 -8.13 17.69 32.77
N ARG A 815 -7.23 16.71 32.61
CA ARG A 815 -5.90 16.92 32.04
C ARG A 815 -5.97 17.26 30.55
N LEU A 816 -6.86 16.61 29.79
CA LEU A 816 -7.08 16.93 28.37
C LEU A 816 -7.62 18.36 28.18
N LEU A 817 -8.60 18.77 28.99
CA LEU A 817 -9.17 20.12 28.91
C LEU A 817 -8.14 21.22 29.21
N ALA A 818 -7.18 20.96 30.12
CA ALA A 818 -6.10 21.90 30.39
C ALA A 818 -5.19 22.11 29.16
N LEU A 819 -4.92 21.05 28.40
CA LEU A 819 -4.05 21.08 27.21
C LEU A 819 -4.66 21.80 26.01
N LEU A 820 -5.97 22.07 26.01
CA LEU A 820 -6.63 22.93 25.02
C LEU A 820 -6.05 24.34 24.96
N CYS A 821 -5.41 24.79 26.05
CA CYS A 821 -4.77 26.10 26.16
C CYS A 821 -3.24 26.05 26.01
N SER A 822 -2.66 24.92 25.61
CA SER A 822 -1.21 24.76 25.46
C SER A 822 -0.63 25.77 24.44
N PRO A 823 0.56 26.35 24.67
CA PRO A 823 1.21 27.22 23.68
C PRO A 823 1.50 26.49 22.35
N ALA A 824 1.70 25.16 22.42
CA ALA A 824 2.02 24.33 21.28
C ALA A 824 0.77 23.97 20.46
N MET A 825 0.82 24.20 19.14
CA MET A 825 -0.32 23.97 18.25
C MET A 825 -0.67 22.49 18.10
N ASN A 826 0.34 21.64 17.95
CA ASN A 826 0.20 20.19 17.84
C ASN A 826 -0.43 19.57 19.10
N VAL A 827 -0.01 19.99 20.30
CA VAL A 827 -0.60 19.53 21.57
C VAL A 827 -2.10 19.85 21.63
N ARG A 828 -2.50 21.06 21.23
CA ARG A 828 -3.91 21.46 21.17
C ARG A 828 -4.72 20.62 20.19
N ILE A 829 -4.18 20.35 19.00
CA ILE A 829 -4.82 19.50 17.98
C ILE A 829 -5.06 18.09 18.51
N VAL A 830 -4.03 17.42 19.01
CA VAL A 830 -4.17 16.02 19.46
C VAL A 830 -5.04 15.93 20.72
N SER A 831 -4.97 16.92 21.63
CA SER A 831 -5.88 17.02 22.77
C SER A 831 -7.36 17.11 22.34
N LEU A 832 -7.67 17.93 21.32
CA LEU A 832 -9.02 18.02 20.75
C LEU A 832 -9.49 16.70 20.14
N ARG A 833 -8.61 15.98 19.45
CA ARG A 833 -8.92 14.64 18.91
C ARG A 833 -9.18 13.61 20.00
N CYS A 834 -8.39 13.62 21.07
CA CYS A 834 -8.66 12.79 22.25
C CYS A 834 -10.01 13.13 22.88
N ILE A 835 -10.37 14.40 23.00
CA ILE A 835 -11.68 14.82 23.51
C ILE A 835 -12.79 14.37 22.57
N HIS A 836 -12.63 14.53 21.26
CA HIS A 836 -13.57 14.01 20.27
C HIS A 836 -13.76 12.49 20.44
N ALA A 837 -12.68 11.72 20.51
CA ALA A 837 -12.74 10.27 20.73
C ALA A 837 -13.49 9.91 22.03
N LEU A 838 -13.33 10.70 23.09
CA LEU A 838 -14.07 10.49 24.35
C LEU A 838 -15.61 10.63 24.23
N SER A 839 -16.14 11.19 23.14
CA SER A 839 -17.60 11.27 22.93
C SER A 839 -18.26 9.90 22.78
N SER A 840 -17.54 8.85 22.37
CA SER A 840 -18.09 7.50 22.22
C SER A 840 -18.28 6.73 23.54
N PHE A 841 -17.99 7.36 24.68
CA PHE A 841 -18.00 6.75 26.01
C PHE A 841 -19.28 7.13 26.78
N PRO A 842 -19.59 6.47 27.92
CA PRO A 842 -20.64 6.92 28.84
C PRO A 842 -20.20 8.19 29.61
N VAL A 843 -19.96 9.30 28.89
CA VAL A 843 -19.39 10.56 29.39
C VAL A 843 -20.43 11.65 29.67
N LEU A 844 -21.72 11.30 29.74
CA LEU A 844 -22.80 12.26 29.98
C LEU A 844 -22.56 13.21 31.18
N PRO A 845 -21.99 12.75 32.33
CA PRO A 845 -21.68 13.63 33.45
C PRO A 845 -20.69 14.76 33.11
N PHE A 846 -19.84 14.58 32.10
CA PHE A 846 -18.82 15.55 31.70
C PHE A 846 -19.30 16.52 30.63
N ARG A 847 -20.45 16.29 30.00
CA ARG A 847 -20.95 17.02 28.81
C ARG A 847 -20.93 18.53 28.99
N ALA A 848 -21.52 19.04 30.07
CA ALA A 848 -21.61 20.48 30.33
C ALA A 848 -20.23 21.13 30.53
N ARG A 849 -19.31 20.45 31.22
CA ARG A 849 -17.94 20.92 31.49
C ARG A 849 -17.12 20.96 30.19
N VAL A 850 -17.20 19.91 29.39
CA VAL A 850 -16.45 19.79 28.13
C VAL A 850 -16.96 20.80 27.10
N LEU A 851 -18.28 20.94 26.91
CA LEU A 851 -18.84 21.92 25.97
C LEU A 851 -18.47 23.36 26.33
N ARG A 852 -18.38 23.69 27.62
CA ARG A 852 -17.91 25.00 28.08
C ARG A 852 -16.43 25.22 27.77
N ALA A 853 -15.59 24.21 27.99
CA ALA A 853 -14.17 24.30 27.71
C ALA A 853 -13.86 24.37 26.19
N LEU A 854 -14.63 23.65 25.35
CA LEU A 854 -14.51 23.66 23.89
C LEU A 854 -14.92 25.00 23.24
N ALA A 855 -15.53 25.93 23.97
CA ALA A 855 -15.84 27.26 23.45
C ALA A 855 -14.57 28.07 23.11
N LYS A 856 -13.50 27.94 23.91
CA LYS A 856 -12.27 28.73 23.73
C LYS A 856 -11.47 28.30 22.48
N PRO A 857 -11.23 27.01 22.19
CA PRO A 857 -10.52 26.59 20.98
C PRO A 857 -11.23 26.88 19.66
N LEU A 858 -12.53 27.21 19.67
CA LEU A 858 -13.23 27.63 18.45
C LEU A 858 -12.78 29.00 17.95
N ASP A 859 -12.30 29.85 18.84
CA ASP A 859 -11.72 31.16 18.52
C ASP A 859 -10.18 31.11 18.55
N ASP A 860 -9.61 29.94 18.30
CA ASP A 860 -8.16 29.77 18.31
C ASP A 860 -7.49 30.53 17.15
N LYS A 861 -6.29 31.09 17.37
CA LYS A 861 -5.50 31.79 16.35
C LYS A 861 -5.15 30.96 15.11
N LYS A 862 -5.16 29.62 15.18
CA LYS A 862 -4.80 28.73 14.06
C LYS A 862 -6.03 28.00 13.48
N ARG A 863 -6.21 28.07 12.16
CA ARG A 863 -7.34 27.45 11.43
C ARG A 863 -7.50 25.96 11.70
N LEU A 864 -6.41 25.19 11.70
CA LEU A 864 -6.47 23.74 11.94
C LEU A 864 -7.01 23.39 13.33
N VAL A 865 -6.69 24.19 14.35
CA VAL A 865 -7.18 23.99 15.72
C VAL A 865 -8.68 24.26 15.81
N ARG A 866 -9.16 25.32 15.14
CA ARG A 866 -10.59 25.61 15.04
C ARG A 866 -11.36 24.47 14.35
N SER A 867 -10.80 23.89 13.29
CA SER A 867 -11.40 22.75 12.57
C SER A 867 -11.64 21.55 13.49
N GLU A 868 -10.63 21.16 14.26
CA GLU A 868 -10.72 20.04 15.21
C GLU A 868 -11.68 20.37 16.37
N ALA A 869 -11.71 21.62 16.81
CA ALA A 869 -12.64 22.09 17.84
C ALA A 869 -14.11 22.04 17.39
N VAL A 870 -14.39 22.36 16.13
CA VAL A 870 -15.74 22.24 15.53
C VAL A 870 -16.19 20.78 15.54
N GLN A 871 -15.34 19.86 15.09
CA GLN A 871 -15.65 18.43 15.06
C GLN A 871 -15.90 17.89 16.47
N ALA A 872 -14.97 18.13 17.40
CA ALA A 872 -15.11 17.69 18.79
C ALA A 872 -16.39 18.26 19.44
N ARG A 873 -16.67 19.56 19.25
CA ARG A 873 -17.85 20.19 19.86
C ARG A 873 -19.16 19.67 19.25
N GLY A 874 -19.18 19.37 17.95
CA GLY A 874 -20.33 18.80 17.26
C GLY A 874 -20.77 17.48 17.89
N GLU A 875 -19.86 16.51 18.01
CA GLU A 875 -20.16 15.20 18.60
C GLU A 875 -20.61 15.30 20.06
N TRP A 876 -19.93 16.11 20.87
CA TRP A 876 -20.31 16.32 22.27
C TRP A 876 -21.68 17.01 22.43
N PHE A 877 -22.16 17.71 21.39
CA PHE A 877 -23.49 18.29 21.39
C PHE A 877 -24.59 17.25 21.18
N LEU A 878 -24.31 16.16 20.46
CA LEU A 878 -25.27 15.10 20.14
C LEU A 878 -25.51 14.11 21.29
N LEU A 879 -24.63 14.08 22.30
CA LEU A 879 -24.71 13.18 23.44
C LEU A 879 -26.01 13.34 24.24
N GLY A 880 -26.93 12.39 24.17
CA GLY A 880 -28.20 12.42 24.92
C GLY A 880 -29.36 13.13 24.21
N SER A 881 -29.30 13.30 22.89
CA SER A 881 -30.41 13.76 22.06
C SER A 881 -31.14 12.57 21.40
N PRO A 882 -32.48 12.61 21.24
CA PRO A 882 -33.21 11.56 20.53
C PRO A 882 -32.78 11.53 19.06
N GLY A 883 -32.12 10.44 18.63
CA GLY A 883 -31.53 10.28 17.29
C GLY A 883 -30.01 10.47 17.23
N GLY A 884 -29.36 10.90 18.33
CA GLY A 884 -27.91 10.77 18.53
C GLY A 884 -27.60 9.43 19.21
N ARG A 885 -26.35 8.95 19.07
CA ARG A 885 -25.87 7.69 19.67
C ARG A 885 -26.15 7.59 21.18
#